data_AF-A0A960VJ99-F1
#
_entry.id   AF-A0A960VJ99-F1
#
_cell.length_a   1.000
_cell.length_b   1.000
_cell.length_c   1.000
_cell.angle_alpha   90.00
_cell.angle_beta   90.00
_cell.angle_gamma   90.00
#
_symmetry.space_group_name_H-M   'P 1'
#
loop_
_entity.id
_entity.type
_entity.pdbx_description
1 polymer ?
#
loop_
_entity_poly.entity_id
_entity_poly.type
_entity_poly.pdbx_seq_one_letter_code
_entity_poly.pdbx_strand_id
1 'polypeptide(L)'
;MIRRNIAMVLALALVVVAAGCSVDTELGGSKIPNARPDTRITGQPPTLLEASFAVQFNWTGSDPDGRIVGYQWKISDNGVDGISPRDTLTVDPLTGAVLHPWNFTTANDSTFLVLADQSGFPGDTTSPRSFRSHTIFVRAMDDRGAVDPTPAMMSFTATTLVPVARAVYPNLNSQGFMNVPPTVNMSWSGRDPDFDLRVPTQARFVWKPAINDAGNAIRTRNEYNLYYDEVLSFDDPEWSDWIPYAPLDEDRRVAFDNQPNGEYFLFAVQVQDTAGARSVGLGYQQEVAHVKIFANFYRPIVTLSEPFLGTSQSTETLPKEIAGGQPLNFSWSASAEAYNGRIASYRHGWDLISVNDPNDPGWAVPPGTSEQNRFAEERSFQEGLHTFTVRVVDDSGQVTVSTRTLRVVPFVDPAFQQNLMVIDATVDRLVQNWPDQNGAPRNDESYRNPWWRFLEAGTGGVEGLNWERDWRDHTDEVKFSDLVGYKTVLCYAEFNDTAQRMFIDPDSGMRPISGRDRYVWMTPYQQRGGNLFYVGQSSMESYLEGLPNYMTPIVFNTREETFQLNGQSFVVGFGTNERPDGTRVLRGPLQYPYSTAGIAALDWTAPATKYIYNRQNVTRFDRTPECVGLKGLVLDPAFQEYHLIGPGVVADTIWTEPQIDWHDYVDAAADTMKLFGTAFPFNRDEFIDANITSRSTPIVPQECDPDFSPNGLCVQPMFRGIARFDYIREYRWSRGETDWPSSRWTDAEIADDCGPLALDPYGGQIYGTAKTNGRVFGYMSYKMIQDKPNQKADVFWGFDPYRFDHEESRKAIRWVLQYFGLQINQ
;
A
#
# COMPACT_ATOMS: atom_id res chain seq x y z
N MET A 1 28.57 -26.87 98.84
CA MET A 1 28.01 -26.09 99.96
C MET A 1 28.57 -24.68 99.88
N ILE A 2 27.66 -23.70 99.77
CA ILE A 2 27.82 -22.31 100.23
C ILE A 2 28.63 -21.35 99.34
N ARG A 3 27.89 -20.77 98.39
CA ARG A 3 27.92 -19.35 98.03
C ARG A 3 27.66 -18.51 99.29
N ARG A 4 28.66 -17.78 99.78
CA ARG A 4 28.60 -16.52 100.55
C ARG A 4 29.99 -16.34 101.15
N ASN A 5 30.66 -15.24 100.80
CA ASN A 5 31.96 -14.74 101.26
C ASN A 5 32.93 -14.37 100.11
N ILE A 6 32.52 -14.55 98.85
CA ILE A 6 33.24 -14.04 97.66
C ILE A 6 33.15 -12.50 97.53
N ALA A 7 32.27 -11.82 98.28
CA ALA A 7 32.03 -10.39 98.13
C ALA A 7 32.83 -9.47 99.10
N MET A 8 33.56 -10.00 100.08
CA MET A 8 34.24 -9.17 101.10
C MET A 8 35.76 -9.21 101.08
N VAL A 9 36.37 -10.17 100.34
CA VAL A 9 37.83 -10.27 100.22
C VAL A 9 38.35 -9.64 98.90
N LEU A 10 37.48 -9.49 97.90
CA LEU A 10 37.77 -8.73 96.67
C LEU A 10 37.78 -7.20 96.85
N ALA A 11 37.18 -6.69 97.94
CA ALA A 11 37.19 -5.26 98.27
C ALA A 11 38.47 -4.80 99.01
N LEU A 12 39.26 -5.74 99.54
CA LEU A 12 40.50 -5.44 100.28
C LEU A 12 41.77 -5.67 99.44
N ALA A 13 41.67 -6.43 98.34
CA ALA A 13 42.73 -6.53 97.33
C ALA A 13 42.78 -5.32 96.39
N LEU A 14 41.72 -4.49 96.36
CA LEU A 14 41.65 -3.29 95.52
C LEU A 14 42.19 -2.01 96.19
N VAL A 15 42.57 -2.06 97.48
CA VAL A 15 42.92 -0.86 98.27
C VAL A 15 44.36 -0.90 98.82
N VAL A 16 45.14 -1.97 98.58
CA VAL A 16 46.54 -2.11 99.07
C VAL A 16 47.58 -2.26 97.94
N VAL A 17 47.18 -2.13 96.67
CA VAL A 17 48.13 -1.81 95.56
C VAL A 17 48.30 -0.29 95.38
N ALA A 18 47.62 0.52 96.19
CA ALA A 18 47.78 1.97 96.26
C ALA A 18 48.60 2.36 97.52
N ALA A 19 49.93 2.31 97.41
CA ALA A 19 50.88 3.30 97.96
C ALA A 19 52.30 2.70 98.07
N GLY A 20 53.09 2.87 97.02
CA GLY A 20 54.55 2.82 97.06
C GLY A 20 55.09 3.96 96.19
N CYS A 21 55.68 4.95 96.86
CA CYS A 21 56.45 6.11 96.38
C CYS A 21 57.32 5.82 95.13
N SER A 22 57.74 6.72 94.25
CA SER A 22 57.77 8.18 94.12
C SER A 22 58.48 8.46 92.77
N VAL A 23 58.07 9.54 92.09
CA VAL A 23 58.78 10.33 91.05
C VAL A 23 59.54 9.58 89.93
N ASP A 24 58.90 9.48 88.76
CA ASP A 24 59.52 9.89 87.50
C ASP A 24 58.42 10.21 86.48
N THR A 25 57.89 11.43 86.58
CA THR A 25 57.15 12.09 85.49
C THR A 25 58.09 13.06 84.78
N GLU A 26 59.24 12.57 84.32
CA GLU A 26 60.09 13.26 83.36
C GLU A 26 59.90 12.66 81.96
N LEU A 27 58.76 12.99 81.35
CA LEU A 27 58.78 13.48 79.98
C LEU A 27 58.30 14.92 80.04
N GLY A 28 59.16 15.77 80.61
CA GLY A 28 59.09 17.22 80.49
C GLY A 28 59.35 17.63 79.04
N GLY A 29 58.36 17.42 78.18
CA GLY A 29 58.20 18.23 76.97
C GLY A 29 57.21 19.33 77.30
N SER A 30 57.59 20.60 77.14
CA SER A 30 56.59 21.67 77.12
C SER A 30 55.49 21.29 76.14
N LYS A 31 54.21 21.40 76.52
CA LYS A 31 53.10 21.24 75.58
C LYS A 31 53.34 22.22 74.43
N ILE A 32 53.82 21.72 73.29
CA ILE A 32 53.97 22.54 72.09
C ILE A 32 52.53 22.94 71.73
N PRO A 33 52.19 24.24 71.69
CA PRO A 33 50.88 24.67 71.21
C PRO A 33 50.66 24.08 69.82
N ASN A 34 49.47 23.54 69.56
CA ASN A 34 49.15 22.94 68.26
C ASN A 34 49.52 23.91 67.14
N ALA A 35 50.46 23.51 66.27
CA ALA A 35 50.74 24.30 65.08
C ALA A 35 49.52 24.17 64.15
N ARG A 36 49.28 25.20 63.34
CA ARG A 36 48.19 25.11 62.37
C ARG A 36 48.72 24.42 61.10
N PRO A 37 47.89 23.60 60.44
CA PRO A 37 48.29 22.96 59.19
C PRO A 37 48.43 23.97 58.05
N ASP A 38 49.21 23.61 57.02
CA ASP A 38 49.40 24.35 55.76
C ASP A 38 48.81 23.53 54.60
N THR A 39 48.07 24.18 53.69
CA THR A 39 47.38 23.55 52.55
C THR A 39 47.92 24.06 51.24
N ARG A 40 48.06 23.19 50.25
CA ARG A 40 48.49 23.56 48.89
C ARG A 40 47.66 22.82 47.86
N ILE A 41 47.22 23.53 46.82
CA ILE A 41 46.66 22.92 45.62
C ILE A 41 47.83 22.40 44.78
N THR A 42 47.81 21.11 44.45
CA THR A 42 48.89 20.38 43.76
C THR A 42 48.50 19.94 42.35
N GLY A 43 47.20 19.85 42.06
CA GLY A 43 46.66 19.56 40.74
C GLY A 43 45.58 20.58 40.38
N GLN A 44 45.69 21.13 39.18
CA GLN A 44 44.81 22.16 38.63
C GLN A 44 44.46 21.79 37.18
N PRO A 45 43.35 22.31 36.63
CA PRO A 45 43.07 22.15 35.20
C PRO A 45 44.21 22.70 34.34
N PRO A 46 44.43 22.15 33.12
CA PRO A 46 45.55 22.55 32.25
C PRO A 46 45.58 24.04 31.92
N THR A 47 44.40 24.68 31.89
CA THR A 47 44.19 26.10 31.59
C THR A 47 43.29 26.70 32.66
N LEU A 48 43.67 27.84 33.22
CA LEU A 48 42.87 28.58 34.21
C LEU A 48 41.99 29.66 33.57
N LEU A 49 42.27 30.05 32.33
CA LEU A 49 41.48 31.06 31.60
C LEU A 49 40.31 30.44 30.82
N GLU A 50 40.38 29.15 30.50
CA GLU A 50 39.38 28.40 29.74
C GLU A 50 39.39 26.94 30.21
N ALA A 51 38.91 26.69 31.43
CA ALA A 51 38.75 25.36 31.99
C ALA A 51 37.42 24.73 31.54
N SER A 52 37.33 23.40 31.49
CA SER A 52 36.03 22.71 31.37
C SER A 52 35.12 23.08 32.54
N PHE A 53 33.80 22.97 32.40
CA PHE A 53 32.86 23.11 33.52
C PHE A 53 32.89 21.92 34.50
N ALA A 54 33.52 20.81 34.12
CA ALA A 54 33.89 19.71 35.00
C ALA A 54 35.37 19.81 35.38
N VAL A 55 35.67 20.43 36.52
CA VAL A 55 37.05 20.73 36.93
C VAL A 55 37.50 19.82 38.06
N GLN A 56 38.63 19.14 37.87
CA GLN A 56 39.30 18.37 38.90
C GLN A 56 40.40 19.19 39.57
N PHE A 57 40.41 19.17 40.90
CA PHE A 57 41.50 19.73 41.70
C PHE A 57 42.09 18.66 42.60
N ASN A 58 43.41 18.72 42.79
CA ASN A 58 44.12 17.92 43.79
C ASN A 58 44.79 18.88 44.78
N TRP A 59 44.82 18.50 46.05
CA TRP A 59 45.42 19.29 47.13
C TRP A 59 46.14 18.38 48.11
N THR A 60 47.01 18.98 48.90
CA THR A 60 47.73 18.31 49.98
C THR A 60 47.82 19.23 51.18
N GLY A 61 47.90 18.65 52.37
CA GLY A 61 48.09 19.36 53.62
C GLY A 61 49.30 18.80 54.36
N SER A 62 50.03 19.68 55.04
CA SER A 62 51.12 19.30 55.95
C SER A 62 50.84 19.90 57.32
N ASP A 63 51.02 19.10 58.36
CA ASP A 63 50.91 19.55 59.74
C ASP A 63 52.28 19.40 60.44
N PRO A 64 52.91 20.48 60.91
CA PRO A 64 54.24 20.41 61.50
C PRO A 64 54.35 19.57 62.78
N ASP A 65 53.27 19.40 63.55
CA ASP A 65 53.28 18.74 64.86
C ASP A 65 52.19 17.67 65.04
N GLY A 66 51.55 17.26 63.95
CA GLY A 66 50.46 16.29 63.92
C GLY A 66 50.20 15.70 62.54
N ARG A 67 48.95 15.30 62.29
CA ARG A 67 48.53 14.74 60.99
C ARG A 67 47.23 15.37 60.51
N ILE A 68 47.11 15.50 59.20
CA ILE A 68 45.87 15.93 58.56
C ILE A 68 44.81 14.83 58.65
N VAL A 69 43.62 15.17 59.16
CA VAL A 69 42.46 14.27 59.22
C VAL A 69 41.45 14.49 58.11
N GLY A 70 41.55 15.60 57.38
CA GLY A 70 40.78 15.89 56.18
C GLY A 70 40.92 17.33 55.74
N TYR A 71 40.10 17.72 54.77
CA TYR A 71 40.07 19.03 54.15
C TYR A 71 38.67 19.60 54.14
N GLN A 72 38.60 20.91 54.15
CA GLN A 72 37.40 21.69 53.98
C GLN A 72 37.51 22.49 52.69
N TRP A 73 36.46 22.48 51.86
CA TRP A 73 36.43 23.24 50.62
C TRP A 73 35.12 24.02 50.44
N LYS A 74 35.21 25.09 49.63
CA LYS A 74 34.06 25.84 49.09
C LYS A 74 34.46 26.47 47.75
N ILE A 75 33.47 26.79 46.91
CA ILE A 75 33.69 27.42 45.61
C ILE A 75 32.88 28.70 45.56
N SER A 76 33.56 29.79 45.20
CA SER A 76 32.92 31.04 44.82
C SER A 76 32.52 30.99 43.36
N ASP A 77 31.32 31.49 43.08
CA ASP A 77 30.66 31.41 41.80
C ASP A 77 30.60 32.79 41.12
N ASN A 78 31.79 33.40 40.93
CA ASN A 78 32.12 34.72 40.34
C ASN A 78 32.49 35.86 41.32
N GLY A 79 32.58 35.58 42.62
CA GLY A 79 33.02 36.56 43.62
C GLY A 79 31.97 37.59 44.03
N VAL A 80 30.75 37.58 43.46
CA VAL A 80 29.62 38.41 43.94
C VAL A 80 28.84 37.73 45.07
N ASP A 81 29.13 36.47 45.32
CA ASP A 81 28.52 35.63 46.34
C ASP A 81 29.06 35.88 47.75
N GLY A 82 29.96 36.85 47.95
CA GLY A 82 30.48 37.22 49.26
C GLY A 82 31.59 36.30 49.80
N ILE A 83 31.97 35.26 49.05
CA ILE A 83 33.04 34.33 49.43
C ILE A 83 34.40 34.99 49.16
N SER A 84 35.25 35.09 50.19
CA SER A 84 36.59 35.69 50.07
C SER A 84 37.66 34.87 50.80
N PRO A 85 38.96 35.13 50.55
CA PRO A 85 40.04 34.46 51.30
C PRO A 85 40.01 34.75 52.81
N ARG A 86 39.38 35.87 53.22
CA ARG A 86 39.21 36.24 54.63
C ARG A 86 37.96 35.62 55.26
N ASP A 87 37.09 35.04 54.44
CA ASP A 87 35.86 34.38 54.85
C ASP A 87 36.19 32.98 55.44
N THR A 88 36.70 32.99 56.67
CA THR A 88 37.01 31.80 57.46
C THR A 88 35.87 31.40 58.41
N LEU A 89 34.83 32.25 58.52
CA LEU A 89 33.69 32.12 59.42
C LEU A 89 32.49 31.58 58.67
N THR A 90 31.90 30.52 59.18
CA THR A 90 30.71 29.88 58.60
C THR A 90 29.41 30.52 59.08
N VAL A 91 29.49 31.51 59.97
CA VAL A 91 28.36 32.10 60.69
C VAL A 91 28.49 33.61 60.68
N ASP A 92 27.44 34.31 60.24
CA ASP A 92 27.34 35.77 60.35
C ASP A 92 27.32 36.17 61.84
N PRO A 93 28.32 36.91 62.34
CA PRO A 93 28.40 37.29 63.74
C PRO A 93 27.30 38.27 64.17
N LEU A 94 26.57 38.89 63.23
CA LEU A 94 25.47 39.80 63.53
C LEU A 94 24.11 39.07 63.62
N THR A 95 23.90 38.02 62.83
CA THR A 95 22.57 37.36 62.69
C THR A 95 22.57 35.90 63.14
N GLY A 96 23.72 35.27 63.34
CA GLY A 96 23.84 33.84 63.64
C GLY A 96 23.52 32.92 62.45
N ALA A 97 23.29 33.47 61.25
CA ALA A 97 23.00 32.69 60.05
C ALA A 97 24.26 31.98 59.54
N VAL A 98 24.14 30.71 59.13
CA VAL A 98 25.24 29.99 58.48
C VAL A 98 25.35 30.47 57.04
N LEU A 99 26.44 31.16 56.69
CA LEU A 99 26.72 31.64 55.35
C LEU A 99 27.92 30.87 54.77
N HIS A 100 27.78 30.40 53.53
CA HIS A 100 28.83 29.70 52.75
C HIS A 100 29.51 28.54 53.51
N PRO A 101 28.76 27.46 53.85
CA PRO A 101 29.29 26.35 54.62
C PRO A 101 30.47 25.66 53.95
N TRP A 102 31.48 25.32 54.75
CA TRP A 102 32.61 24.52 54.31
C TRP A 102 32.21 23.05 54.18
N ASN A 103 32.47 22.45 53.03
CA ASN A 103 32.26 21.03 52.78
C ASN A 103 33.49 20.23 53.23
N PHE A 104 33.30 19.19 54.03
CA PHE A 104 34.40 18.35 54.52
C PHE A 104 34.62 17.13 53.61
N THR A 105 35.89 16.77 53.38
CA THR A 105 36.28 15.55 52.67
C THR A 105 37.61 15.01 53.23
N THR A 106 37.79 13.70 53.23
CA THR A 106 39.09 13.08 53.53
C THR A 106 39.93 12.84 52.27
N ALA A 107 39.37 13.08 51.09
CA ALA A 107 40.07 12.92 49.82
C ALA A 107 41.08 14.06 49.61
N ASN A 108 42.15 13.75 48.85
CA ASN A 108 43.13 14.73 48.41
C ASN A 108 42.78 15.32 47.04
N ASP A 109 41.59 15.00 46.51
CA ASP A 109 41.08 15.44 45.22
C ASP A 109 39.54 15.44 45.20
N SER A 110 38.97 16.25 44.29
CA SER A 110 37.56 16.21 43.89
C SER A 110 37.36 16.79 42.49
N THR A 111 36.31 16.32 41.82
CA THR A 111 35.77 16.93 40.60
C THR A 111 34.53 17.77 40.93
N PHE A 112 34.47 18.98 40.42
CA PHE A 112 33.37 19.92 40.61
C PHE A 112 32.69 20.22 39.29
N LEU A 113 31.37 20.15 39.27
CA LEU A 113 30.53 20.68 38.19
C LEU A 113 30.15 22.11 38.56
N VAL A 114 30.58 23.06 37.75
CA VAL A 114 30.34 24.49 37.97
C VAL A 114 29.58 25.10 36.80
N LEU A 115 28.91 26.23 37.03
CA LEU A 115 28.19 26.94 35.98
C LEU A 115 29.18 27.65 35.06
N ALA A 116 29.02 27.59 33.75
CA ALA A 116 29.88 28.28 32.79
C ALA A 116 29.17 29.44 32.08
N ASP A 117 28.07 29.95 32.64
CA ASP A 117 27.29 31.04 32.07
C ASP A 117 27.16 32.24 33.02
N GLN A 118 27.65 33.40 32.57
CA GLN A 118 27.51 34.68 33.25
C GLN A 118 27.24 35.79 32.23
N SER A 119 26.11 36.47 32.39
CA SER A 119 25.74 37.61 31.54
C SER A 119 26.81 38.71 31.55
N GLY A 120 27.22 39.14 30.35
CA GLY A 120 28.14 40.26 30.16
C GLY A 120 29.61 39.96 30.49
N PHE A 121 30.01 38.68 30.50
CA PHE A 121 31.39 38.30 30.78
C PHE A 121 32.37 38.82 29.70
N PRO A 122 33.50 39.45 30.05
CA PRO A 122 34.47 39.93 29.05
C PRO A 122 35.05 38.76 28.22
N GLY A 123 34.78 38.73 26.91
CA GLY A 123 35.17 37.63 26.01
C GLY A 123 33.98 36.78 25.54
N ASP A 124 32.82 36.95 26.17
CA ASP A 124 31.50 36.54 25.67
C ASP A 124 31.18 37.40 24.43
N THR A 125 31.74 36.97 23.31
CA THR A 125 31.48 37.51 21.97
C THR A 125 30.40 36.64 21.33
N THR A 126 29.86 37.02 20.17
CA THR A 126 28.89 36.21 19.41
C THR A 126 29.43 34.84 18.92
N SER A 127 30.57 34.40 19.42
CA SER A 127 31.14 33.05 19.36
C SER A 127 30.30 32.09 20.22
N PRO A 128 30.20 30.79 19.87
CA PRO A 128 29.29 29.85 20.55
C PRO A 128 29.80 29.41 21.94
N ARG A 129 30.50 30.25 22.71
CA ARG A 129 31.07 29.90 24.02
C ARG A 129 30.55 30.82 25.10
N SER A 130 30.13 30.25 26.22
CA SER A 130 29.85 30.99 27.44
C SER A 130 30.98 30.81 28.47
N PHE A 131 31.10 31.77 29.38
CA PHE A 131 32.15 31.84 30.38
C PHE A 131 31.63 32.25 31.76
N ARG A 132 32.24 31.70 32.81
CA ARG A 132 32.07 32.17 34.18
C ARG A 132 33.32 31.92 35.01
N SER A 133 33.68 32.88 35.86
CA SER A 133 34.82 32.72 36.78
C SER A 133 34.38 32.09 38.09
N HIS A 134 35.24 31.22 38.63
CA HIS A 134 35.10 30.62 39.94
C HIS A 134 36.38 30.75 40.74
N THR A 135 36.27 30.66 42.06
CA THR A 135 37.44 30.51 42.93
C THR A 135 37.20 29.40 43.93
N ILE A 136 38.01 28.34 43.86
CA ILE A 136 37.99 27.28 44.87
C ILE A 136 38.88 27.69 46.05
N PHE A 137 38.40 27.39 47.26
CA PHE A 137 39.15 27.52 48.50
C PHE A 137 39.23 26.16 49.17
N VAL A 138 40.42 25.73 49.58
CA VAL A 138 40.65 24.47 50.29
C VAL A 138 41.55 24.73 51.50
N ARG A 139 41.18 24.18 52.65
CA ARG A 139 41.97 24.25 53.89
C ARG A 139 42.02 22.90 54.58
N ALA A 140 43.19 22.52 55.06
CA ALA A 140 43.41 21.28 55.78
C ALA A 140 42.99 21.42 57.25
N MET A 141 42.60 20.31 57.85
CA MET A 141 42.22 20.19 59.26
C MET A 141 43.09 19.10 59.92
N ASP A 142 43.68 19.43 61.06
CA ASP A 142 44.52 18.51 61.82
C ASP A 142 43.72 17.63 62.80
N ASP A 143 44.41 16.65 63.40
CA ASP A 143 43.84 15.70 64.36
C ASP A 143 43.50 16.29 65.73
N ARG A 144 43.78 17.58 65.94
CA ARG A 144 43.44 18.35 67.16
C ARG A 144 42.41 19.45 66.89
N GLY A 145 41.86 19.49 65.67
CA GLY A 145 40.77 20.36 65.24
C GLY A 145 41.18 21.77 64.81
N ALA A 146 42.47 22.09 64.69
CA ALA A 146 42.86 23.35 64.07
C ALA A 146 42.79 23.24 62.54
N VAL A 147 42.43 24.36 61.92
CA VAL A 147 42.32 24.49 60.46
C VAL A 147 43.35 25.49 59.96
N ASP A 148 43.81 25.26 58.75
CA ASP A 148 44.70 26.18 58.05
C ASP A 148 44.04 27.58 57.99
N PRO A 149 44.67 28.61 58.59
CA PRO A 149 44.13 29.98 58.65
C PRO A 149 44.22 30.71 57.32
N THR A 150 44.97 30.18 56.36
CA THR A 150 45.23 30.74 55.03
C THR A 150 44.85 29.72 53.96
N PRO A 151 43.53 29.51 53.70
CA PRO A 151 43.09 28.52 52.72
C PRO A 151 43.81 28.69 51.38
N ALA A 152 44.29 27.58 50.83
CA ALA A 152 44.79 27.56 49.46
C ALA A 152 43.63 27.92 48.54
N MET A 153 43.87 28.83 47.61
CA MET A 153 42.86 29.30 46.68
C MET A 153 43.33 29.22 45.24
N MET A 154 42.39 28.99 44.33
CA MET A 154 42.66 29.03 42.90
C MET A 154 41.46 29.57 42.14
N SER A 155 41.70 30.61 41.36
CA SER A 155 40.70 31.18 40.46
C SER A 155 40.86 30.59 39.06
N PHE A 156 39.74 30.25 38.45
CA PHE A 156 39.68 29.72 37.09
C PHE A 156 38.39 30.19 36.41
N THR A 157 38.37 30.22 35.08
CA THR A 157 37.19 30.52 34.28
C THR A 157 36.72 29.24 33.60
N ALA A 158 35.54 28.77 33.95
CA ALA A 158 34.87 27.67 33.27
C ALA A 158 34.29 28.16 31.93
N THR A 159 34.36 27.33 30.90
CA THR A 159 33.73 27.58 29.59
C THR A 159 33.00 26.33 29.10
N THR A 160 31.94 26.57 28.33
CA THR A 160 31.10 25.57 27.64
C THR A 160 30.72 26.08 26.26
N LEU A 161 30.30 25.20 25.34
CA LEU A 161 29.67 25.59 24.09
C LEU A 161 28.17 25.81 24.30
N VAL A 162 27.67 26.96 23.84
CA VAL A 162 26.26 27.32 23.94
C VAL A 162 25.43 26.29 23.14
N PRO A 163 24.38 25.70 23.75
CA PRO A 163 23.52 24.76 23.04
C PRO A 163 22.69 25.47 21.96
N VAL A 164 22.23 24.72 20.97
CA VAL A 164 21.36 25.23 19.90
C VAL A 164 19.98 24.56 19.99
N ALA A 165 18.94 25.33 19.72
CA ALA A 165 17.56 24.83 19.64
C ALA A 165 17.02 24.96 18.23
N ARG A 166 15.96 24.21 17.92
CA ARG A 166 15.19 24.38 16.70
C ARG A 166 13.74 23.99 16.94
N ALA A 167 12.80 24.82 16.54
CA ALA A 167 11.42 24.43 16.35
C ALA A 167 11.33 23.51 15.12
N VAL A 168 10.86 22.28 15.31
CA VAL A 168 10.88 21.21 14.29
C VAL A 168 9.50 20.78 13.82
N TYR A 169 8.45 21.21 14.53
CA TYR A 169 7.07 20.95 14.16
C TYR A 169 6.20 22.19 14.40
N PRO A 170 5.34 22.60 13.44
CA PRO A 170 5.19 22.04 12.09
C PRO A 170 6.49 22.16 11.26
N ASN A 171 6.63 21.48 10.12
CA ASN A 171 7.84 21.59 9.30
C ASN A 171 8.03 23.04 8.79
N LEU A 172 9.11 23.69 9.20
CA LEU A 172 9.39 25.10 8.95
C LEU A 172 10.28 25.36 7.73
N ASN A 173 10.44 24.40 6.82
CA ASN A 173 11.32 24.56 5.65
C ASN A 173 10.80 25.54 4.57
N SER A 174 9.63 26.17 4.78
CA SER A 174 9.13 27.21 3.89
C SER A 174 9.96 28.50 4.02
N GLN A 175 9.68 29.52 3.20
CA GLN A 175 10.33 30.84 3.32
C GLN A 175 9.45 31.86 4.07
N GLY A 176 8.23 31.48 4.48
CA GLY A 176 7.20 32.35 5.05
C GLY A 176 6.34 31.59 6.06
N PHE A 177 5.40 32.23 6.74
CA PHE A 177 4.60 31.56 7.79
C PHE A 177 3.94 30.25 7.31
N MET A 178 3.69 29.35 8.25
CA MET A 178 2.96 28.11 7.99
C MET A 178 1.49 28.26 8.35
N ASN A 179 0.59 27.85 7.46
CA ASN A 179 -0.82 27.81 7.77
C ASN A 179 -1.15 26.55 8.58
N VAL A 180 -1.86 26.73 9.69
CA VAL A 180 -2.18 25.66 10.64
C VAL A 180 -3.63 25.75 11.12
N PRO A 181 -4.24 24.65 11.57
CA PRO A 181 -5.57 24.67 12.18
C PRO A 181 -5.59 25.42 13.53
N PRO A 182 -6.78 25.70 14.10
CA PRO A 182 -6.92 26.45 15.36
C PRO A 182 -6.27 25.81 16.58
N THR A 183 -6.19 24.48 16.65
CA THR A 183 -5.36 23.80 17.65
C THR A 183 -3.98 23.57 17.06
N VAL A 184 -3.00 24.32 17.56
CA VAL A 184 -1.64 24.31 17.03
C VAL A 184 -0.74 23.47 17.91
N ASN A 185 -0.09 22.49 17.30
CA ASN A 185 0.92 21.67 17.96
C ASN A 185 2.31 22.15 17.56
N MET A 186 3.15 22.43 18.56
CA MET A 186 4.54 22.83 18.35
C MET A 186 5.48 21.80 18.98
N SER A 187 6.63 21.57 18.35
CA SER A 187 7.67 20.69 18.91
C SER A 187 9.06 21.23 18.61
N TRP A 188 10.02 20.83 19.42
CA TRP A 188 11.39 21.32 19.33
C TRP A 188 12.45 20.22 19.47
N SER A 189 13.63 20.54 18.95
CA SER A 189 14.86 19.77 19.12
C SER A 189 15.94 20.70 19.66
N GLY A 190 16.96 20.11 20.26
CA GLY A 190 18.08 20.83 20.84
C GLY A 190 19.33 19.97 20.77
N ARG A 191 20.47 20.62 20.63
CA ARG A 191 21.78 19.98 20.57
C ARG A 191 22.76 20.73 21.44
N ASP A 192 23.46 19.99 22.26
CA ASP A 192 24.59 20.44 23.05
C ASP A 192 25.88 19.92 22.38
N PRO A 193 26.78 20.79 21.88
CA PRO A 193 27.95 20.33 21.12
C PRO A 193 29.06 19.66 21.94
N ASP A 194 29.24 19.99 23.22
CA ASP A 194 30.37 19.55 24.05
C ASP A 194 29.98 18.72 25.28
N PHE A 195 28.69 18.44 25.49
CA PHE A 195 28.26 17.38 26.39
C PHE A 195 28.30 15.99 25.74
N ASP A 196 28.67 14.95 26.50
CA ASP A 196 28.84 13.57 26.01
C ASP A 196 27.55 13.00 25.38
N LEU A 197 26.39 13.31 25.95
CA LEU A 197 25.08 12.89 25.42
C LEU A 197 24.59 13.75 24.25
N ARG A 198 25.27 14.88 23.97
CA ARG A 198 24.96 15.87 22.93
C ARG A 198 23.54 16.45 22.96
N VAL A 199 22.89 16.41 24.12
CA VAL A 199 21.54 16.93 24.34
C VAL A 199 21.54 17.96 25.47
N PRO A 200 20.70 19.01 25.39
CA PRO A 200 20.48 19.93 26.50
C PRO A 200 19.83 19.24 27.70
N THR A 201 19.82 19.90 28.86
CA THR A 201 19.21 19.39 30.10
C THR A 201 17.85 20.01 30.39
N GLN A 202 17.61 21.24 29.91
CA GLN A 202 16.34 21.95 30.09
C GLN A 202 15.89 22.66 28.81
N ALA A 203 14.60 22.91 28.71
CA ALA A 203 13.99 23.74 27.67
C ALA A 203 12.97 24.70 28.27
N ARG A 204 12.70 25.80 27.57
CA ARG A 204 11.53 26.65 27.79
C ARG A 204 11.03 27.17 26.45
N PHE A 205 9.80 27.65 26.40
CA PHE A 205 9.20 28.16 25.18
C PHE A 205 8.26 29.34 25.46
N VAL A 206 7.89 30.06 24.40
CA VAL A 206 6.93 31.15 24.45
C VAL A 206 6.06 31.13 23.19
N TRP A 207 4.77 31.47 23.35
CA TRP A 207 3.76 31.50 22.28
C TRP A 207 3.03 32.83 22.31
N LYS A 208 3.15 33.64 21.25
CA LYS A 208 2.63 35.01 21.21
C LYS A 208 2.01 35.39 19.89
N PRO A 209 1.02 36.30 19.88
CA PRO A 209 0.60 36.97 18.65
C PRO A 209 1.79 37.65 17.99
N ALA A 210 1.92 37.50 16.67
CA ALA A 210 2.97 38.11 15.89
C ALA A 210 2.61 39.58 15.59
N ILE A 211 2.63 40.45 16.61
CA ILE A 211 2.17 41.85 16.52
C ILE A 211 3.25 42.76 17.11
N ASN A 212 3.70 43.75 16.33
CA ASN A 212 4.71 44.71 16.77
C ASN A 212 4.15 45.79 17.73
N ASP A 213 4.99 46.65 18.28
CA ASP A 213 4.59 47.65 19.27
C ASP A 213 3.54 48.65 18.75
N ALA A 214 3.49 48.85 17.43
CA ALA A 214 2.51 49.68 16.75
C ALA A 214 1.16 48.97 16.49
N GLY A 215 1.01 47.72 16.93
CA GLY A 215 -0.21 46.92 16.74
C GLY A 215 -0.34 46.28 15.35
N ASN A 216 0.72 46.28 14.54
CA ASN A 216 0.70 45.69 13.20
C ASN A 216 1.12 44.22 13.24
N ALA A 217 0.34 43.36 12.58
CA ALA A 217 0.71 41.95 12.45
C ALA A 217 1.95 41.78 11.56
N ILE A 218 2.90 40.98 12.03
CA ILE A 218 4.06 40.50 11.28
C ILE A 218 3.59 39.38 10.36
N ARG A 219 3.77 39.54 9.05
CA ARG A 219 3.25 38.62 8.03
C ARG A 219 4.34 37.99 7.18
N THR A 220 5.56 38.53 7.24
CA THR A 220 6.67 38.13 6.38
C THR A 220 7.95 37.98 7.18
N ARG A 221 8.89 37.23 6.63
CA ARG A 221 10.26 37.13 7.16
C ARG A 221 10.95 38.50 7.25
N ASN A 222 10.69 39.39 6.28
CA ASN A 222 11.28 40.72 6.27
C ASN A 222 10.77 41.57 7.44
N GLU A 223 9.46 41.56 7.69
CA GLU A 223 8.87 42.25 8.85
C GLU A 223 9.38 41.65 10.16
N TYR A 224 9.50 40.33 10.25
CA TYR A 224 10.12 39.71 11.42
C TYR A 224 11.55 40.22 11.63
N ASN A 225 12.41 40.16 10.60
CA ASN A 225 13.80 40.64 10.72
C ASN A 225 13.92 42.13 11.08
N LEU A 226 12.91 42.94 10.73
CA LEU A 226 12.87 44.37 11.04
C LEU A 226 12.41 44.66 12.48
N TYR A 227 11.55 43.81 13.04
CA TYR A 227 10.83 44.09 14.29
C TYR A 227 10.97 42.99 15.35
N TYR A 228 11.85 41.98 15.15
CA TYR A 228 11.90 40.81 16.04
C TYR A 228 12.22 41.18 17.50
N ASP A 229 12.97 42.25 17.71
CA ASP A 229 13.34 42.81 19.00
C ASP A 229 12.18 43.52 19.71
N GLU A 230 11.15 43.97 18.98
CA GLU A 230 9.91 44.52 19.54
C GLU A 230 8.97 43.40 20.04
N VAL A 231 8.91 42.28 19.32
CA VAL A 231 7.95 41.18 19.60
C VAL A 231 8.47 40.13 20.57
N LEU A 232 9.78 39.88 20.57
CA LEU A 232 10.37 38.72 21.21
C LEU A 232 11.74 39.04 21.82
N SER A 233 11.86 38.84 23.13
CA SER A 233 13.11 38.98 23.89
C SER A 233 13.28 37.81 24.85
N PHE A 234 14.51 37.48 25.24
CA PHE A 234 14.78 36.45 26.25
C PHE A 234 14.35 36.85 27.67
N ASP A 235 14.14 38.15 27.89
CA ASP A 235 13.65 38.74 29.15
C ASP A 235 12.12 38.85 29.19
N ASP A 236 11.42 38.36 28.16
CA ASP A 236 9.96 38.37 28.10
C ASP A 236 9.35 37.57 29.27
N PRO A 237 8.45 38.16 30.09
CA PRO A 237 7.83 37.44 31.20
C PRO A 237 6.92 36.28 30.76
N GLU A 238 6.55 36.18 29.48
CA GLU A 238 5.70 35.11 28.95
C GLU A 238 6.44 33.82 28.60
N TRP A 239 7.78 33.78 28.74
CA TRP A 239 8.50 32.52 28.66
C TRP A 239 8.01 31.56 29.74
N SER A 240 7.80 30.30 29.34
CA SER A 240 7.49 29.23 30.28
C SER A 240 8.60 29.08 31.33
N ASP A 241 8.24 28.48 32.47
CA ASP A 241 9.25 27.92 33.37
C ASP A 241 10.16 26.95 32.61
N TRP A 242 11.40 26.82 33.09
CA TRP A 242 12.33 25.81 32.58
C TRP A 242 11.81 24.42 32.93
N ILE A 243 11.60 23.61 31.90
CA ILE A 243 11.19 22.21 32.02
C ILE A 243 12.37 21.28 31.72
N PRO A 244 12.44 20.09 32.34
CA PRO A 244 13.42 19.08 31.98
C PRO A 244 13.36 18.73 30.49
N TYR A 245 14.51 18.57 29.85
CA TYR A 245 14.59 18.21 28.45
C TYR A 245 14.20 16.73 28.26
N ALA A 246 13.05 16.48 27.62
CA ALA A 246 12.55 15.13 27.45
C ALA A 246 13.43 14.32 26.46
N PRO A 247 13.73 13.04 26.77
CA PRO A 247 14.64 12.23 25.98
C PRO A 247 14.05 11.83 24.62
N LEU A 248 12.73 11.61 24.54
CA LEU A 248 12.04 11.25 23.30
C LEU A 248 11.48 12.49 22.59
N ASP A 249 11.62 12.52 21.27
CA ASP A 249 11.13 13.61 20.42
C ASP A 249 9.62 13.84 20.55
N GLU A 250 8.84 12.77 20.76
CA GLU A 250 7.38 12.82 20.89
C GLU A 250 6.91 13.47 22.19
N ASP A 251 7.77 13.51 23.21
CA ASP A 251 7.48 14.15 24.50
C ASP A 251 7.85 15.64 24.48
N ARG A 252 8.62 16.10 23.49
CA ARG A 252 9.02 17.52 23.32
C ARG A 252 8.00 18.31 22.50
N ARG A 253 6.77 18.34 22.98
CA ARG A 253 5.63 18.97 22.30
C ARG A 253 4.75 19.77 23.25
N VAL A 254 4.08 20.77 22.69
CA VAL A 254 3.05 21.57 23.36
C VAL A 254 1.91 21.86 22.39
N ALA A 255 0.68 21.88 22.91
CA ALA A 255 -0.53 22.19 22.16
C ALA A 255 -1.11 23.53 22.62
N PHE A 256 -1.56 24.34 21.65
CA PHE A 256 -2.24 25.61 21.87
C PHE A 256 -3.63 25.55 21.25
N ASP A 257 -4.64 25.39 22.11
CA ASP A 257 -6.02 25.16 21.66
C ASP A 257 -6.73 26.45 21.23
N ASN A 258 -7.66 26.32 20.28
CA ASN A 258 -8.65 27.33 19.93
C ASN A 258 -8.09 28.72 19.57
N GLN A 259 -6.98 28.76 18.84
CA GLN A 259 -6.37 30.01 18.40
C GLN A 259 -7.30 30.75 17.41
N PRO A 260 -7.34 32.10 17.44
CA PRO A 260 -8.28 32.86 16.63
C PRO A 260 -7.98 32.76 15.13
N ASN A 261 -9.04 32.60 14.33
CA ASN A 261 -8.92 32.46 12.88
C ASN A 261 -8.35 33.72 12.20
N GLY A 262 -7.38 33.54 11.32
CA GLY A 262 -6.77 34.60 10.51
C GLY A 262 -5.59 35.32 11.17
N GLU A 263 -5.31 35.03 12.44
CA GLU A 263 -4.22 35.64 13.21
C GLU A 263 -2.88 34.93 13.00
N TYR A 264 -1.79 35.65 13.28
CA TYR A 264 -0.42 35.17 13.16
C TYR A 264 0.18 35.01 14.55
N PHE A 265 0.96 33.95 14.72
CA PHE A 265 1.61 33.63 15.99
C PHE A 265 3.09 33.28 15.79
N LEU A 266 3.88 33.62 16.80
CA LEU A 266 5.27 33.22 16.96
C LEU A 266 5.38 32.21 18.09
N PHE A 267 6.09 31.12 17.83
CA PHE A 267 6.54 30.18 18.85
C PHE A 267 8.06 30.21 18.88
N ALA A 268 8.65 30.53 20.03
CA ALA A 268 10.08 30.48 20.21
C ALA A 268 10.47 29.47 21.27
N VAL A 269 11.61 28.80 21.07
CA VAL A 269 12.16 27.83 22.02
C VAL A 269 13.57 28.22 22.42
N GLN A 270 13.89 28.00 23.70
CA GLN A 270 15.23 28.14 24.24
C GLN A 270 15.61 26.87 25.00
N VAL A 271 16.89 26.47 24.92
CA VAL A 271 17.43 25.33 25.65
C VAL A 271 18.60 25.74 26.54
N GLN A 272 18.84 24.97 27.60
CA GLN A 272 19.93 25.18 28.55
C GLN A 272 20.72 23.87 28.74
N ASP A 273 22.04 23.98 28.76
CA ASP A 273 22.96 22.85 28.93
C ASP A 273 23.18 22.47 30.40
N THR A 274 24.06 21.50 30.65
CA THR A 274 24.43 21.06 32.02
C THR A 274 25.23 22.10 32.79
N ALA A 275 25.96 22.98 32.09
CA ALA A 275 26.78 24.04 32.66
C ALA A 275 25.99 25.36 32.86
N GLY A 276 24.70 25.39 32.53
CA GLY A 276 23.84 26.55 32.66
C GLY A 276 23.84 27.51 31.46
N ALA A 277 24.59 27.25 30.40
CA ALA A 277 24.57 28.09 29.20
C ALA A 277 23.28 27.91 28.42
N ARG A 278 22.74 29.03 27.94
CA ARG A 278 21.43 29.12 27.29
C ARG A 278 21.60 29.45 25.82
N SER A 279 20.81 28.81 24.96
CA SER A 279 20.81 29.11 23.53
C SER A 279 20.41 30.57 23.27
N VAL A 280 21.15 31.26 22.40
CA VAL A 280 20.97 32.71 22.11
C VAL A 280 20.29 33.01 20.77
N GLY A 281 19.92 31.97 20.02
CA GLY A 281 19.30 32.13 18.69
C GLY A 281 17.82 32.54 18.77
N LEU A 282 17.45 33.56 17.99
CA LEU A 282 16.06 33.94 17.66
C LEU A 282 15.89 33.97 16.14
N GLY A 283 16.39 32.95 15.44
CA GLY A 283 16.32 32.86 13.99
C GLY A 283 14.92 32.50 13.50
N TYR A 284 14.45 33.25 12.50
CA TYR A 284 13.20 32.94 11.79
C TYR A 284 13.24 31.52 11.22
N GLN A 285 12.21 30.72 11.54
CA GLN A 285 12.04 29.31 11.15
C GLN A 285 13.20 28.37 11.54
N GLN A 286 14.00 28.80 12.51
CA GLN A 286 14.98 27.97 13.20
C GLN A 286 14.54 27.83 14.64
N GLU A 287 14.87 28.78 15.51
CA GLU A 287 14.42 28.83 16.90
C GLU A 287 12.99 29.38 17.01
N VAL A 288 12.56 30.20 16.04
CA VAL A 288 11.26 30.87 16.05
C VAL A 288 10.38 30.40 14.88
N ALA A 289 9.33 29.65 15.18
CA ALA A 289 8.29 29.31 14.22
C ALA A 289 7.29 30.47 14.05
N HIS A 290 6.90 30.72 12.81
CA HIS A 290 5.87 31.69 12.45
C HIS A 290 4.72 30.97 11.76
N VAL A 291 3.52 31.09 12.31
CA VAL A 291 2.34 30.39 11.82
C VAL A 291 1.15 31.33 11.67
N LYS A 292 0.19 30.93 10.83
CA LYS A 292 -1.09 31.62 10.64
C LYS A 292 -2.24 30.65 10.81
N ILE A 293 -3.24 31.06 11.57
CA ILE A 293 -4.38 30.22 11.89
C ILE A 293 -5.43 30.28 10.78
N PHE A 294 -5.91 29.11 10.34
CA PHE A 294 -7.07 28.98 9.45
C PHE A 294 -8.06 27.94 9.97
N ALA A 295 -9.23 28.39 10.40
CA ALA A 295 -10.33 27.54 10.83
C ALA A 295 -11.11 26.97 9.64
N ASN A 296 -11.69 25.78 9.82
CA ASN A 296 -12.60 25.10 8.88
C ASN A 296 -12.03 24.76 7.49
N PHE A 297 -10.72 24.91 7.29
CA PHE A 297 -10.06 24.64 6.01
C PHE A 297 -9.29 23.32 6.01
N TYR A 298 -8.57 23.04 7.10
CA TYR A 298 -7.70 21.87 7.21
C TYR A 298 -8.43 20.65 7.74
N ARG A 299 -8.30 19.53 7.03
CA ARG A 299 -8.79 18.21 7.45
C ARG A 299 -7.90 17.13 6.84
N PRO A 300 -7.78 15.95 7.50
CA PRO A 300 -7.02 14.85 6.94
C PRO A 300 -7.55 14.43 5.57
N ILE A 301 -6.66 14.26 4.59
CA ILE A 301 -7.03 13.62 3.33
C ILE A 301 -7.10 12.13 3.60
N VAL A 302 -8.24 11.49 3.29
CA VAL A 302 -8.45 10.06 3.46
C VAL A 302 -8.52 9.41 2.08
N THR A 303 -7.67 8.42 1.84
CA THR A 303 -7.68 7.60 0.63
C THR A 303 -8.24 6.23 0.99
N LEU A 304 -9.45 5.94 0.53
CA LEU A 304 -10.15 4.67 0.73
C LEU A 304 -9.93 3.76 -0.48
N SER A 305 -9.62 2.49 -0.27
CA SER A 305 -9.34 1.52 -1.32
C SER A 305 -10.11 0.22 -1.08
N GLU A 306 -10.67 -0.34 -2.14
CA GLU A 306 -11.25 -1.68 -2.17
C GLU A 306 -10.77 -2.36 -3.47
N PRO A 307 -10.30 -3.62 -3.43
CA PRO A 307 -9.70 -4.31 -4.58
C PRO A 307 -10.47 -4.22 -5.89
N PHE A 308 -11.81 -4.26 -5.87
CA PHE A 308 -12.65 -4.29 -7.06
C PHE A 308 -13.37 -2.97 -7.35
N LEU A 309 -13.73 -2.21 -6.32
CA LEU A 309 -14.36 -0.88 -6.42
C LEU A 309 -13.33 0.24 -6.58
N GLY A 310 -12.05 -0.07 -6.46
CA GLY A 310 -10.93 0.84 -6.65
C GLY A 310 -10.72 1.82 -5.49
N THR A 311 -9.87 2.81 -5.74
CA THR A 311 -9.41 3.79 -4.75
C THR A 311 -10.04 5.16 -4.97
N SER A 312 -10.55 5.78 -3.91
CA SER A 312 -11.15 7.12 -3.92
C SER A 312 -10.63 7.98 -2.76
N GLN A 313 -10.57 9.30 -2.97
CA GLN A 313 -10.23 10.30 -1.93
C GLN A 313 -11.42 11.14 -1.49
N SER A 314 -12.57 10.98 -2.16
CA SER A 314 -13.80 11.68 -1.88
C SER A 314 -14.85 10.73 -1.31
N THR A 315 -15.69 11.26 -0.44
CA THR A 315 -16.95 10.63 -0.08
C THR A 315 -17.80 10.49 -1.34
N GLU A 316 -18.25 9.27 -1.65
CA GLU A 316 -19.13 9.03 -2.79
C GLU A 316 -20.57 9.43 -2.44
N THR A 317 -21.24 10.11 -3.37
CA THR A 317 -22.61 10.61 -3.18
C THR A 317 -23.69 9.67 -3.73
N LEU A 318 -23.34 8.75 -4.63
CA LEU A 318 -24.26 7.80 -5.23
C LEU A 318 -23.92 6.36 -4.78
N PRO A 319 -24.94 5.53 -4.46
CA PRO A 319 -24.71 4.13 -4.16
C PRO A 319 -24.08 3.40 -5.35
N LYS A 320 -22.99 2.68 -5.08
CA LYS A 320 -22.36 1.79 -6.06
C LYS A 320 -23.08 0.44 -6.05
N GLU A 321 -23.55 -0.01 -7.21
CA GLU A 321 -24.17 -1.32 -7.34
C GLU A 321 -23.13 -2.43 -7.23
N ILE A 322 -23.42 -3.45 -6.42
CA ILE A 322 -22.61 -4.67 -6.29
C ILE A 322 -23.51 -5.91 -6.24
N ALA A 323 -22.94 -7.06 -6.59
CA ALA A 323 -23.65 -8.32 -6.45
C ALA A 323 -23.79 -8.71 -4.97
N GLY A 324 -24.94 -9.28 -4.59
CA GLY A 324 -25.08 -9.97 -3.32
C GLY A 324 -23.95 -10.98 -3.15
N GLY A 325 -23.46 -11.18 -1.93
CA GLY A 325 -22.34 -12.06 -1.60
C GLY A 325 -20.97 -11.66 -2.17
N GLN A 326 -20.85 -10.54 -2.90
CA GLN A 326 -19.54 -10.03 -3.32
C GLN A 326 -18.67 -9.76 -2.09
N PRO A 327 -17.44 -10.32 -2.02
CA PRO A 327 -16.52 -10.05 -0.92
C PRO A 327 -16.02 -8.60 -1.00
N LEU A 328 -16.01 -7.92 0.13
CA LEU A 328 -15.57 -6.53 0.27
C LEU A 328 -14.41 -6.47 1.26
N ASN A 329 -13.28 -5.94 0.83
CA ASN A 329 -12.08 -5.82 1.65
C ASN A 329 -11.54 -4.38 1.59
N PHE A 330 -12.09 -3.51 2.44
CA PHE A 330 -11.71 -2.10 2.46
C PHE A 330 -10.41 -1.89 3.25
N SER A 331 -9.52 -1.08 2.69
CA SER A 331 -8.33 -0.55 3.35
C SER A 331 -8.23 0.95 3.12
N TRP A 332 -7.52 1.66 3.99
CA TRP A 332 -7.38 3.11 3.83
C TRP A 332 -6.06 3.63 4.36
N SER A 333 -5.72 4.82 3.86
CA SER A 333 -4.65 5.64 4.38
C SER A 333 -5.19 7.06 4.62
N ALA A 334 -4.51 7.82 5.47
CA ALA A 334 -4.82 9.23 5.61
C ALA A 334 -3.55 10.03 5.88
N SER A 335 -3.55 11.28 5.44
CA SER A 335 -2.46 12.22 5.68
C SER A 335 -3.00 13.59 6.06
N ALA A 336 -2.38 14.19 7.06
CA ALA A 336 -2.56 15.58 7.48
C ALA A 336 -1.31 16.43 7.16
N GLU A 337 -0.35 15.87 6.41
CA GLU A 337 0.95 16.49 6.15
C GLU A 337 0.84 17.81 5.37
N ALA A 338 -0.23 17.98 4.58
CA ALA A 338 -0.49 19.20 3.80
C ALA A 338 -0.56 20.48 4.68
N TYR A 339 -0.83 20.32 5.97
CA TYR A 339 -0.82 21.40 6.97
C TYR A 339 0.00 21.01 8.21
N ASN A 340 0.93 20.07 8.02
CA ASN A 340 1.81 19.53 9.05
C ASN A 340 1.06 18.98 10.26
N GLY A 341 -0.09 18.34 10.08
CA GLY A 341 -0.73 17.53 11.12
C GLY A 341 -0.24 16.08 11.09
N ARG A 342 -0.56 15.34 12.14
CA ARG A 342 -0.36 13.88 12.25
C ARG A 342 -1.69 13.21 12.52
N ILE A 343 -1.88 12.00 11.98
CA ILE A 343 -3.12 11.25 12.25
C ILE A 343 -3.09 10.72 13.68
N ALA A 344 -4.06 11.13 14.48
CA ALA A 344 -4.21 10.72 15.88
C ALA A 344 -5.01 9.41 16.00
N SER A 345 -6.03 9.20 15.17
CA SER A 345 -6.81 7.96 15.17
C SER A 345 -7.59 7.71 13.89
N TYR A 346 -7.87 6.44 13.63
CA TYR A 346 -8.85 5.95 12.67
C TYR A 346 -9.90 5.12 13.38
N ARG A 347 -11.12 5.11 12.84
CA ARG A 347 -12.19 4.19 13.21
C ARG A 347 -13.02 3.87 11.98
N HIS A 348 -13.55 2.65 11.89
CA HIS A 348 -14.40 2.26 10.77
C HIS A 348 -15.61 1.45 11.23
N GLY A 349 -16.65 1.43 10.40
CA GLY A 349 -17.89 0.73 10.69
C GLY A 349 -18.82 0.65 9.49
N TRP A 350 -19.92 -0.06 9.69
CA TRP A 350 -20.98 -0.30 8.70
C TRP A 350 -22.31 0.17 9.26
N ASP A 351 -23.11 0.83 8.41
CA ASP A 351 -24.52 1.15 8.66
C ASP A 351 -24.77 1.91 9.97
N LEU A 352 -23.90 2.88 10.26
CA LEU A 352 -23.99 3.68 11.48
C LEU A 352 -25.29 4.49 11.52
N ILE A 353 -25.89 4.57 12.70
CA ILE A 353 -27.01 5.47 12.98
C ILE A 353 -26.48 6.90 13.12
N SER A 354 -25.35 7.06 13.83
CA SER A 354 -24.68 8.34 14.05
C SER A 354 -23.17 8.19 14.07
N VAL A 355 -22.49 8.85 13.12
CA VAL A 355 -21.02 8.92 13.06
C VAL A 355 -20.40 9.65 14.27
N ASN A 356 -21.19 10.44 14.99
CA ASN A 356 -20.72 11.19 16.16
C ASN A 356 -20.94 10.45 17.48
N ASP A 357 -21.73 9.36 17.50
CA ASP A 357 -21.91 8.55 18.71
C ASP A 357 -20.74 7.55 18.84
N PRO A 358 -19.87 7.65 19.86
CA PRO A 358 -18.78 6.71 20.05
C PRO A 358 -19.25 5.28 20.39
N ASN A 359 -20.49 5.11 20.85
CA ASN A 359 -21.07 3.82 21.23
C ASN A 359 -22.03 3.28 20.17
N ASP A 360 -22.09 3.88 18.98
CA ASP A 360 -22.90 3.37 17.88
C ASP A 360 -22.53 1.90 17.59
N PRO A 361 -23.52 0.98 17.53
CA PRO A 361 -23.26 -0.44 17.32
C PRO A 361 -22.69 -0.77 15.93
N GLY A 362 -22.80 0.14 14.96
CA GLY A 362 -22.23 0.00 13.62
C GLY A 362 -20.71 0.14 13.56
N TRP A 363 -20.08 0.66 14.63
CA TRP A 363 -18.61 0.73 14.70
C TRP A 363 -17.98 -0.66 14.92
N ALA A 364 -17.03 -1.03 14.07
CA ALA A 364 -16.36 -2.33 14.16
C ALA A 364 -15.21 -2.36 15.18
N VAL A 365 -14.48 -1.26 15.32
CA VAL A 365 -13.31 -1.13 16.21
C VAL A 365 -13.39 0.20 16.98
N PRO A 366 -12.77 0.35 18.17
CA PRO A 366 -12.60 1.65 18.81
C PRO A 366 -11.60 2.56 18.04
N PRO A 367 -11.60 3.89 18.26
CA PRO A 367 -10.60 4.78 17.66
C PRO A 367 -9.17 4.38 18.05
N GLY A 368 -8.26 4.31 17.07
CA GLY A 368 -6.85 3.99 17.31
C GLY A 368 -6.00 4.04 16.04
N THR A 369 -4.71 3.71 16.15
CA THR A 369 -3.74 3.69 15.04
C THR A 369 -3.13 2.31 14.79
N SER A 370 -3.65 1.28 15.47
CA SER A 370 -3.22 -0.12 15.33
C SER A 370 -3.59 -0.69 13.94
N GLU A 371 -3.10 -1.88 13.63
CA GLU A 371 -3.29 -2.51 12.30
C GLU A 371 -4.78 -2.68 11.95
N GLN A 372 -5.60 -3.18 12.88
CA GLN A 372 -7.06 -3.31 12.74
C GLN A 372 -7.80 -1.97 12.49
N ASN A 373 -7.14 -0.82 12.67
CA ASN A 373 -7.71 0.50 12.39
C ASN A 373 -7.43 0.98 10.95
N ARG A 374 -6.72 0.19 10.14
CA ARG A 374 -6.29 0.57 8.78
C ARG A 374 -6.91 -0.29 7.66
N PHE A 375 -7.63 -1.33 8.03
CA PHE A 375 -8.41 -2.17 7.13
C PHE A 375 -9.67 -2.68 7.84
N ALA A 376 -10.63 -3.17 7.06
CA ALA A 376 -11.81 -3.87 7.53
C ALA A 376 -11.71 -5.34 7.15
N GLU A 377 -12.15 -6.23 8.05
CA GLU A 377 -12.26 -7.66 7.73
C GLU A 377 -13.19 -7.88 6.52
N GLU A 378 -12.91 -8.94 5.75
CA GLU A 378 -13.71 -9.28 4.59
C GLU A 378 -15.17 -9.50 5.01
N ARG A 379 -16.08 -8.80 4.32
CA ARG A 379 -17.51 -8.88 4.57
C ARG A 379 -18.25 -9.01 3.24
N SER A 380 -19.39 -9.67 3.27
CA SER A 380 -20.35 -9.63 2.17
C SER A 380 -21.76 -9.44 2.71
N PHE A 381 -22.64 -8.90 1.85
CA PHE A 381 -24.04 -8.65 2.14
C PHE A 381 -24.87 -9.35 1.07
N GLN A 382 -26.07 -9.82 1.39
CA GLN A 382 -26.91 -10.51 0.39
C GLN A 382 -27.81 -9.55 -0.39
N GLU A 383 -28.28 -8.49 0.24
CA GLU A 383 -29.18 -7.49 -0.34
C GLU A 383 -29.16 -6.19 0.46
N GLY A 384 -29.67 -5.11 -0.13
CA GLY A 384 -29.98 -3.87 0.58
C GLY A 384 -29.01 -2.72 0.30
N LEU A 385 -29.18 -1.62 1.04
CA LEU A 385 -28.27 -0.49 1.03
C LEU A 385 -27.37 -0.56 2.26
N HIS A 386 -26.07 -0.53 2.03
CA HIS A 386 -25.07 -0.55 3.10
C HIS A 386 -24.09 0.60 2.94
N THR A 387 -23.70 1.23 4.05
CA THR A 387 -22.75 2.34 4.05
C THR A 387 -21.53 1.98 4.89
N PHE A 388 -20.38 1.84 4.22
CA PHE A 388 -19.10 1.77 4.89
C PHE A 388 -18.65 3.17 5.28
N THR A 389 -18.17 3.33 6.52
CA THR A 389 -17.71 4.62 7.06
C THR A 389 -16.32 4.48 7.63
N VAL A 390 -15.43 5.40 7.27
CA VAL A 390 -14.12 5.63 7.91
C VAL A 390 -14.10 7.04 8.49
N ARG A 391 -13.79 7.14 9.78
CA ARG A 391 -13.60 8.39 10.50
C ARG A 391 -12.13 8.52 10.89
N VAL A 392 -11.53 9.65 10.53
CA VAL A 392 -10.13 9.96 10.81
C VAL A 392 -10.05 11.26 11.59
N VAL A 393 -9.23 11.27 12.63
CA VAL A 393 -8.96 12.45 13.47
C VAL A 393 -7.47 12.72 13.48
N ASP A 394 -7.06 13.97 13.28
CA ASP A 394 -5.67 14.39 13.47
C ASP A 394 -5.37 14.88 14.89
N ASP A 395 -4.11 15.19 15.13
CA ASP A 395 -3.57 15.73 16.39
C ASP A 395 -4.05 17.16 16.70
N SER A 396 -4.67 17.85 15.73
CA SER A 396 -5.34 19.15 15.89
C SER A 396 -6.86 19.02 16.06
N GLY A 397 -7.37 17.80 16.23
CA GLY A 397 -8.80 17.52 16.42
C GLY A 397 -9.65 17.68 15.15
N GLN A 398 -9.06 17.90 13.98
CA GLN A 398 -9.80 17.97 12.72
C GLN A 398 -10.27 16.57 12.32
N VAL A 399 -11.50 16.50 11.82
CA VAL A 399 -12.17 15.25 11.50
C VAL A 399 -12.49 15.17 10.01
N THR A 400 -12.12 14.05 9.40
CA THR A 400 -12.61 13.63 8.09
C THR A 400 -13.46 12.37 8.23
N VAL A 401 -14.63 12.40 7.62
CA VAL A 401 -15.50 11.23 7.48
C VAL A 401 -15.58 10.91 6.00
N SER A 402 -15.10 9.72 5.63
CA SER A 402 -15.22 9.17 4.29
C SER A 402 -16.26 8.05 4.34
N THR A 403 -17.21 8.06 3.40
CA THR A 403 -18.22 7.01 3.28
C THR A 403 -18.27 6.43 1.87
N ARG A 404 -18.63 5.15 1.80
CA ARG A 404 -18.90 4.40 0.56
C ARG A 404 -20.26 3.74 0.71
N THR A 405 -21.23 4.13 -0.11
CA THR A 405 -22.58 3.53 -0.08
C THR A 405 -22.67 2.48 -1.18
N LEU A 406 -23.19 1.31 -0.84
CA LEU A 406 -23.30 0.14 -1.70
C LEU A 406 -24.77 -0.24 -1.82
N ARG A 407 -25.24 -0.42 -3.06
CA ARG A 407 -26.52 -1.06 -3.37
C ARG A 407 -26.25 -2.51 -3.71
N VAL A 408 -26.57 -3.38 -2.78
CA VAL A 408 -26.34 -4.81 -2.88
C VAL A 408 -27.56 -5.45 -3.53
N VAL A 409 -27.36 -5.98 -4.73
CA VAL A 409 -28.43 -6.56 -5.56
C VAL A 409 -28.52 -8.05 -5.28
N PRO A 410 -29.63 -8.56 -4.73
CA PRO A 410 -29.82 -9.99 -4.55
C PRO A 410 -29.98 -10.71 -5.88
N PHE A 411 -29.74 -12.02 -5.86
CA PHE A 411 -30.15 -12.87 -6.97
C PHE A 411 -31.68 -13.02 -6.97
N VAL A 412 -32.29 -13.01 -8.15
CA VAL A 412 -33.74 -13.23 -8.31
C VAL A 412 -33.99 -14.72 -8.46
N ASP A 413 -34.90 -15.27 -7.67
CA ASP A 413 -35.26 -16.69 -7.75
C ASP A 413 -35.68 -17.07 -9.19
N PRO A 414 -35.22 -18.22 -9.74
CA PRO A 414 -35.51 -18.64 -11.11
C PRO A 414 -37.00 -18.69 -11.46
N ALA A 415 -37.90 -18.84 -10.48
CA ALA A 415 -39.34 -18.80 -10.67
C ALA A 415 -39.86 -17.41 -11.10
N PHE A 416 -39.13 -16.33 -10.78
CA PHE A 416 -39.48 -14.94 -11.14
C PHE A 416 -38.59 -14.37 -12.25
N GLN A 417 -37.63 -15.14 -12.74
CA GLN A 417 -36.76 -14.74 -13.84
C GLN A 417 -37.44 -14.89 -15.21
N GLN A 418 -37.12 -13.97 -16.11
CA GLN A 418 -37.41 -14.09 -17.54
C GLN A 418 -36.51 -15.16 -18.18
N ASN A 419 -36.88 -15.65 -19.36
CA ASN A 419 -36.21 -16.80 -19.96
C ASN A 419 -34.81 -16.47 -20.51
N LEU A 420 -34.67 -15.43 -21.33
CA LEU A 420 -33.42 -15.14 -22.04
C LEU A 420 -33.19 -13.63 -22.14
N MET A 421 -31.98 -13.19 -21.79
CA MET A 421 -31.43 -11.90 -22.16
C MET A 421 -30.44 -12.10 -23.31
N VAL A 422 -30.48 -11.23 -24.31
CA VAL A 422 -29.55 -11.24 -25.43
C VAL A 422 -28.70 -9.98 -25.37
N ILE A 423 -27.38 -10.14 -25.39
CA ILE A 423 -26.43 -9.03 -25.35
C ILE A 423 -25.62 -9.08 -26.64
N ASP A 424 -25.80 -8.06 -27.46
CA ASP A 424 -24.91 -7.74 -28.56
C ASP A 424 -23.72 -6.96 -28.01
N ALA A 425 -22.59 -7.62 -27.83
CA ALA A 425 -21.35 -6.96 -27.45
C ALA A 425 -20.41 -6.80 -28.64
N THR A 426 -20.89 -6.99 -29.87
CA THR A 426 -20.07 -6.89 -31.07
C THR A 426 -20.15 -5.47 -31.63
N VAL A 427 -19.00 -4.93 -32.05
CA VAL A 427 -18.84 -3.53 -32.44
C VAL A 427 -18.82 -3.38 -33.96
N ASP A 428 -19.93 -2.94 -34.55
CA ASP A 428 -20.13 -3.04 -36.02
C ASP A 428 -19.85 -1.77 -36.80
N ARG A 429 -19.60 -0.65 -36.13
CA ARG A 429 -19.68 0.70 -36.71
C ARG A 429 -18.73 0.98 -37.90
N LEU A 430 -17.76 0.09 -38.18
CA LEU A 430 -16.71 0.31 -39.18
C LEU A 430 -16.27 -0.94 -39.96
N VAL A 431 -17.01 -2.06 -39.90
CA VAL A 431 -16.48 -3.37 -40.34
C VAL A 431 -17.14 -3.88 -41.62
N GLN A 432 -16.56 -3.56 -42.79
CA GLN A 432 -16.94 -4.19 -44.07
C GLN A 432 -16.24 -5.54 -44.31
N ASN A 433 -15.96 -6.28 -43.24
CA ASN A 433 -15.28 -7.57 -43.33
C ASN A 433 -16.31 -8.66 -43.67
N TRP A 434 -15.89 -9.67 -44.43
CA TRP A 434 -16.71 -10.79 -44.93
C TRP A 434 -17.67 -10.41 -46.07
N PRO A 435 -17.15 -9.89 -47.21
CA PRO A 435 -17.98 -9.59 -48.36
C PRO A 435 -18.54 -10.87 -49.00
N ASP A 436 -19.84 -10.88 -49.31
CA ASP A 436 -20.42 -11.91 -50.16
C ASP A 436 -19.95 -11.78 -51.62
N GLN A 437 -20.47 -12.64 -52.49
CA GLN A 437 -20.11 -12.66 -53.92
C GLN A 437 -20.41 -11.34 -54.65
N ASN A 438 -21.35 -10.54 -54.14
CA ASN A 438 -21.70 -9.23 -54.70
C ASN A 438 -20.97 -8.07 -54.01
N GLY A 439 -20.09 -8.37 -53.05
CA GLY A 439 -19.36 -7.38 -52.27
C GLY A 439 -20.14 -6.82 -51.07
N ALA A 440 -21.30 -7.39 -50.71
CA ALA A 440 -22.06 -6.91 -49.55
C ALA A 440 -21.40 -7.36 -48.24
N PRO A 441 -21.15 -6.46 -47.27
CA PRO A 441 -20.41 -6.77 -46.05
C PRO A 441 -21.28 -7.58 -45.08
N ARG A 442 -21.14 -8.90 -45.06
CA ARG A 442 -22.08 -9.75 -44.31
C ARG A 442 -21.93 -9.64 -42.80
N ASN A 443 -20.82 -9.15 -42.27
CA ASN A 443 -20.64 -8.87 -40.84
C ASN A 443 -21.30 -7.57 -40.34
N ASP A 444 -21.92 -6.79 -41.23
CA ASP A 444 -22.63 -5.56 -40.87
C ASP A 444 -23.91 -5.85 -40.05
N GLU A 445 -24.27 -4.93 -39.13
CA GLU A 445 -25.43 -5.07 -38.23
C GLU A 445 -26.75 -5.30 -38.99
N SER A 446 -26.86 -4.75 -40.22
CA SER A 446 -28.05 -4.92 -41.07
C SER A 446 -28.27 -6.35 -41.54
N TYR A 447 -27.27 -7.22 -41.40
CA TYR A 447 -27.39 -8.67 -41.66
C TYR A 447 -27.32 -9.49 -40.37
N ARG A 448 -26.35 -9.19 -39.49
CA ARG A 448 -26.13 -10.01 -38.28
C ARG A 448 -27.25 -9.86 -37.25
N ASN A 449 -27.74 -8.64 -36.99
CA ASN A 449 -28.78 -8.43 -35.99
C ASN A 449 -30.13 -9.05 -36.43
N PRO A 450 -30.55 -8.91 -37.70
CA PRO A 450 -31.70 -9.66 -38.21
C PRO A 450 -31.52 -11.19 -38.16
N TRP A 451 -30.29 -11.71 -38.28
CA TRP A 451 -30.07 -13.14 -38.17
C TRP A 451 -30.47 -13.68 -36.79
N TRP A 452 -30.10 -12.97 -35.71
CA TRP A 452 -30.41 -13.32 -34.32
C TRP A 452 -31.90 -13.20 -33.94
N ARG A 453 -32.71 -12.48 -34.72
CA ARG A 453 -34.16 -12.35 -34.49
C ARG A 453 -34.91 -13.68 -34.53
N PHE A 454 -34.30 -14.77 -35.02
CA PHE A 454 -34.86 -16.12 -34.92
C PHE A 454 -35.15 -16.54 -33.46
N LEU A 455 -34.47 -15.92 -32.48
CA LEU A 455 -34.72 -16.14 -31.06
C LEU A 455 -36.08 -15.61 -30.60
N GLU A 456 -36.61 -14.58 -31.24
CA GLU A 456 -37.95 -14.01 -30.96
C GLU A 456 -39.02 -14.64 -31.86
N ALA A 457 -38.67 -14.97 -33.11
CA ALA A 457 -39.64 -15.24 -34.16
C ALA A 457 -40.22 -16.66 -34.13
N GLY A 458 -41.56 -16.75 -34.08
CA GLY A 458 -42.36 -17.91 -34.50
C GLY A 458 -41.91 -19.27 -33.95
N THR A 459 -42.08 -20.31 -34.77
CA THR A 459 -41.59 -21.68 -34.50
C THR A 459 -40.07 -21.68 -34.41
N GLY A 460 -39.54 -22.15 -33.28
CA GLY A 460 -38.11 -22.19 -32.99
C GLY A 460 -37.57 -20.97 -32.24
N GLY A 461 -38.40 -19.98 -31.90
CA GLY A 461 -38.06 -18.89 -30.99
C GLY A 461 -38.22 -19.29 -29.51
N VAL A 462 -37.68 -18.49 -28.60
CA VAL A 462 -37.76 -18.69 -27.15
C VAL A 462 -39.08 -18.13 -26.63
N GLU A 463 -39.81 -18.93 -25.87
CA GLU A 463 -41.10 -18.51 -25.28
C GLU A 463 -40.92 -17.28 -24.39
N GLY A 464 -41.77 -16.26 -24.58
CA GLY A 464 -41.80 -15.06 -23.73
C GLY A 464 -40.68 -14.04 -23.96
N LEU A 465 -39.76 -14.31 -24.91
CA LEU A 465 -38.76 -13.33 -25.33
C LEU A 465 -39.45 -12.14 -26.01
N ASN A 466 -39.05 -10.93 -25.63
CA ASN A 466 -39.44 -9.69 -26.28
C ASN A 466 -38.16 -8.93 -26.63
N TRP A 467 -37.90 -8.73 -27.92
CA TRP A 467 -36.62 -8.17 -28.35
C TRP A 467 -36.38 -6.74 -27.84
N GLU A 468 -37.40 -5.89 -27.79
CA GLU A 468 -37.26 -4.51 -27.30
C GLU A 468 -36.90 -4.44 -25.81
N ARG A 469 -37.33 -5.42 -25.02
CA ARG A 469 -37.06 -5.49 -23.57
C ARG A 469 -35.79 -6.26 -23.25
N ASP A 470 -35.55 -7.37 -23.93
CA ASP A 470 -34.59 -8.40 -23.53
C ASP A 470 -33.27 -8.36 -24.31
N TRP A 471 -33.18 -7.50 -25.33
CA TRP A 471 -31.95 -7.27 -26.08
C TRP A 471 -31.22 -6.02 -25.58
N ARG A 472 -29.88 -6.07 -25.53
CA ARG A 472 -29.00 -4.92 -25.23
C ARG A 472 -27.92 -4.81 -26.28
N ASP A 473 -27.59 -3.59 -26.65
CA ASP A 473 -26.51 -3.25 -27.57
C ASP A 473 -25.18 -3.04 -26.84
N HIS A 474 -24.07 -3.07 -27.57
CA HIS A 474 -22.71 -2.92 -27.03
C HIS A 474 -22.50 -1.56 -26.37
N THR A 475 -23.31 -0.58 -26.77
CA THR A 475 -23.33 0.79 -26.23
C THR A 475 -24.13 0.94 -24.94
N ASP A 476 -24.94 -0.05 -24.57
CA ASP A 476 -25.73 -0.03 -23.34
C ASP A 476 -24.86 -0.38 -22.12
N GLU A 477 -25.14 0.30 -21.00
CA GLU A 477 -24.56 -0.05 -19.71
C GLU A 477 -25.33 -1.22 -19.10
N VAL A 478 -24.79 -2.43 -19.22
CA VAL A 478 -25.38 -3.63 -18.60
C VAL A 478 -24.88 -3.81 -17.18
N LYS A 479 -25.80 -3.79 -16.22
CA LYS A 479 -25.51 -3.92 -14.79
C LYS A 479 -25.86 -5.30 -14.26
N PHE A 480 -25.33 -5.65 -13.08
CA PHE A 480 -25.67 -6.93 -12.45
C PHE A 480 -27.17 -7.07 -12.23
N SER A 481 -27.86 -5.98 -11.86
CA SER A 481 -29.32 -5.94 -11.76
C SER A 481 -30.06 -6.32 -13.02
N ASP A 482 -29.47 -6.08 -14.20
CA ASP A 482 -30.08 -6.46 -15.48
C ASP A 482 -29.97 -7.96 -15.71
N LEU A 483 -28.82 -8.57 -15.36
CA LEU A 483 -28.55 -9.99 -15.59
C LEU A 483 -29.36 -10.90 -14.68
N VAL A 484 -29.46 -10.56 -13.38
CA VAL A 484 -30.12 -11.43 -12.38
C VAL A 484 -31.60 -11.65 -12.64
N GLY A 485 -32.23 -10.80 -13.46
CA GLY A 485 -33.62 -10.95 -13.87
C GLY A 485 -33.86 -12.09 -14.88
N TYR A 486 -32.82 -12.77 -15.35
CA TYR A 486 -32.92 -13.75 -16.44
C TYR A 486 -32.30 -15.10 -16.10
N LYS A 487 -32.94 -16.19 -16.53
CA LYS A 487 -32.46 -17.56 -16.37
C LYS A 487 -31.21 -17.84 -17.21
N THR A 488 -31.18 -17.25 -18.41
CA THR A 488 -30.07 -17.38 -19.35
C THR A 488 -29.66 -16.01 -19.88
N VAL A 489 -28.36 -15.79 -20.00
CA VAL A 489 -27.77 -14.68 -20.75
C VAL A 489 -27.06 -15.27 -21.97
N LEU A 490 -27.49 -14.89 -23.17
CA LEU A 490 -26.73 -15.12 -24.40
C LEU A 490 -26.00 -13.82 -24.74
N CYS A 491 -24.66 -13.87 -24.73
CA CYS A 491 -23.84 -12.72 -25.11
C CYS A 491 -22.98 -13.10 -26.30
N TYR A 492 -23.12 -12.38 -27.40
CA TYR A 492 -22.24 -12.51 -28.55
C TYR A 492 -21.33 -11.29 -28.61
N ALA A 493 -20.03 -11.52 -28.46
CA ALA A 493 -19.03 -10.47 -28.34
C ALA A 493 -17.94 -10.63 -29.39
N GLU A 494 -17.33 -9.52 -29.79
CA GLU A 494 -16.13 -9.54 -30.61
C GLU A 494 -15.05 -8.64 -30.03
N PHE A 495 -13.88 -9.23 -29.75
CA PHE A 495 -12.63 -8.52 -29.49
C PHE A 495 -12.66 -7.59 -28.26
N ASN A 496 -11.48 -7.27 -27.75
CA ASN A 496 -11.30 -6.29 -26.71
C ASN A 496 -11.40 -4.86 -27.30
N ASP A 497 -12.62 -4.31 -27.42
CA ASP A 497 -12.82 -2.92 -27.86
C ASP A 497 -13.25 -2.01 -26.70
N THR A 498 -12.88 -0.74 -26.79
CA THR A 498 -13.38 0.36 -25.94
C THR A 498 -14.86 0.66 -26.11
N ALA A 499 -15.49 0.21 -27.19
CA ALA A 499 -16.92 0.38 -27.41
C ALA A 499 -17.78 -0.66 -26.67
N GLN A 500 -17.20 -1.74 -26.15
CA GLN A 500 -17.91 -2.75 -25.36
C GLN A 500 -18.12 -2.29 -23.91
N ARG A 501 -19.13 -1.44 -23.66
CA ARG A 501 -19.30 -0.78 -22.35
C ARG A 501 -19.42 -1.78 -21.20
N MET A 502 -20.13 -2.90 -21.42
CA MET A 502 -20.27 -3.98 -20.44
C MET A 502 -18.94 -4.46 -19.83
N PHE A 503 -17.84 -4.44 -20.58
CA PHE A 503 -16.55 -4.95 -20.09
C PHE A 503 -15.64 -3.87 -19.51
N ILE A 504 -15.77 -2.62 -19.97
CA ILE A 504 -14.82 -1.54 -19.64
C ILE A 504 -15.35 -0.49 -18.68
N ASP A 505 -16.65 -0.50 -18.42
CA ASP A 505 -17.27 0.53 -17.60
C ASP A 505 -16.61 0.58 -16.20
N PRO A 506 -16.25 1.76 -15.67
CA PRO A 506 -15.59 1.84 -14.37
C PRO A 506 -16.43 1.31 -13.20
N ASP A 507 -17.75 1.27 -13.39
CA ASP A 507 -18.73 0.86 -12.41
C ASP A 507 -19.24 -0.57 -12.58
N SER A 508 -19.29 -1.05 -13.83
CA SER A 508 -19.87 -2.34 -14.22
C SER A 508 -18.97 -3.26 -15.03
N GLY A 509 -17.79 -2.75 -15.40
CA GLY A 509 -16.82 -3.45 -16.23
C GLY A 509 -16.29 -4.72 -15.59
N MET A 510 -16.16 -5.75 -16.43
CA MET A 510 -15.82 -7.10 -16.02
C MET A 510 -14.35 -7.48 -16.26
N ARG A 511 -13.56 -6.62 -16.94
CA ARG A 511 -12.16 -6.91 -17.22
C ARG A 511 -11.21 -5.97 -16.49
N PRO A 512 -9.94 -6.37 -16.28
CA PRO A 512 -8.95 -5.47 -15.70
C PRO A 512 -8.70 -4.24 -16.58
N ILE A 513 -8.48 -3.10 -15.94
CA ILE A 513 -8.13 -1.83 -16.61
C ILE A 513 -7.01 -1.15 -15.83
N SER A 514 -5.94 -0.78 -16.52
CA SER A 514 -4.77 -0.13 -15.92
C SER A 514 -4.14 -0.97 -14.81
N GLY A 515 -4.01 -2.28 -15.04
CA GLY A 515 -3.45 -3.26 -14.10
C GLY A 515 -4.32 -3.55 -12.87
N ARG A 516 -5.55 -3.01 -12.79
CA ARG A 516 -6.47 -3.23 -11.67
C ARG A 516 -7.54 -4.24 -12.04
N ASP A 517 -7.63 -5.32 -11.26
CA ASP A 517 -8.67 -6.33 -11.40
C ASP A 517 -10.06 -5.73 -11.12
N ARG A 518 -11.08 -6.26 -11.79
CA ARG A 518 -12.48 -5.89 -11.59
C ARG A 518 -13.26 -7.09 -11.12
N TYR A 519 -14.34 -6.84 -10.38
CA TYR A 519 -15.21 -7.91 -9.96
C TYR A 519 -16.11 -8.32 -11.12
N VAL A 520 -16.02 -9.58 -11.54
CA VAL A 520 -16.76 -10.09 -12.69
C VAL A 520 -18.15 -10.56 -12.25
N TRP A 521 -19.16 -9.71 -12.45
CA TRP A 521 -20.55 -9.97 -12.03
C TRP A 521 -21.20 -11.22 -12.63
N MET A 522 -20.66 -11.74 -13.73
CA MET A 522 -21.13 -12.99 -14.30
C MET A 522 -20.82 -14.19 -13.40
N THR A 523 -19.75 -14.14 -12.60
CA THR A 523 -19.39 -15.21 -11.67
C THR A 523 -20.50 -15.48 -10.63
N PRO A 524 -20.96 -14.50 -9.82
CA PRO A 524 -22.04 -14.74 -8.87
C PRO A 524 -23.39 -15.02 -9.55
N TYR A 525 -23.61 -14.53 -10.78
CA TYR A 525 -24.79 -14.91 -11.57
C TYR A 525 -24.78 -16.40 -11.89
N GLN A 526 -23.66 -16.92 -12.41
CA GLN A 526 -23.48 -18.33 -12.74
C GLN A 526 -23.53 -19.21 -11.49
N GLN A 527 -22.90 -18.81 -10.38
CA GLN A 527 -22.94 -19.57 -9.12
C GLN A 527 -24.35 -19.69 -8.53
N ARG A 528 -25.29 -18.80 -8.86
CA ARG A 528 -26.62 -18.78 -8.22
C ARG A 528 -27.74 -19.32 -9.10
N GLY A 529 -27.41 -19.84 -10.28
CA GLY A 529 -28.35 -20.54 -11.15
C GLY A 529 -28.60 -19.87 -12.49
N GLY A 530 -27.96 -18.74 -12.77
CA GLY A 530 -27.88 -18.20 -14.11
C GLY A 530 -27.06 -19.09 -15.05
N ASN A 531 -27.53 -19.25 -16.29
CA ASN A 531 -26.74 -19.91 -17.34
C ASN A 531 -26.22 -18.89 -18.32
N LEU A 532 -24.96 -19.03 -18.69
CA LEU A 532 -24.31 -18.20 -19.69
C LEU A 532 -24.11 -19.01 -20.98
N PHE A 533 -24.52 -18.40 -22.07
CA PHE A 533 -24.12 -18.80 -23.41
C PHE A 533 -23.34 -17.67 -24.07
N TYR A 534 -22.03 -17.84 -24.16
CA TYR A 534 -21.13 -16.80 -24.63
C TYR A 534 -20.48 -17.21 -25.95
N VAL A 535 -20.62 -16.39 -26.98
CA VAL A 535 -20.18 -16.73 -28.35
C VAL A 535 -19.46 -15.56 -29.02
N GLY A 536 -18.76 -15.84 -30.12
CA GLY A 536 -18.14 -14.83 -30.97
C GLY A 536 -16.63 -15.03 -31.14
N GLN A 537 -16.08 -14.40 -32.17
CA GLN A 537 -14.65 -14.41 -32.45
C GLN A 537 -13.90 -13.48 -31.47
N SER A 538 -12.73 -13.88 -30.97
CA SER A 538 -12.02 -13.13 -29.92
C SER A 538 -12.91 -12.79 -28.70
N SER A 539 -13.89 -13.62 -28.37
CA SER A 539 -14.89 -13.28 -27.36
C SER A 539 -14.34 -13.42 -25.94
N MET A 540 -13.49 -14.42 -25.67
CA MET A 540 -12.79 -14.57 -24.38
C MET A 540 -11.75 -13.47 -24.18
N GLU A 541 -11.20 -12.92 -25.27
CA GLU A 541 -10.35 -11.73 -25.24
C GLU A 541 -11.02 -10.53 -24.58
N SER A 542 -12.36 -10.41 -24.64
CA SER A 542 -13.09 -9.30 -24.01
C SER A 542 -12.91 -9.23 -22.49
N TYR A 543 -12.54 -10.34 -21.84
CA TYR A 543 -12.21 -10.38 -20.40
C TYR A 543 -10.73 -10.11 -20.08
N LEU A 544 -9.88 -9.99 -21.11
CA LEU A 544 -8.47 -9.65 -20.92
C LEU A 544 -8.28 -8.14 -20.87
N GLU A 545 -7.21 -7.67 -20.23
CA GLU A 545 -6.83 -6.26 -20.30
C GLU A 545 -6.42 -5.90 -21.74
N GLY A 546 -6.78 -4.71 -22.21
CA GLY A 546 -6.50 -4.22 -23.58
C GLY A 546 -5.03 -3.86 -23.83
N LEU A 547 -4.12 -4.77 -23.50
CA LEU A 547 -2.68 -4.59 -23.69
C LEU A 547 -2.26 -4.93 -25.13
N PRO A 548 -1.36 -4.14 -25.73
CA PRO A 548 -0.71 -4.54 -26.97
C PRO A 548 0.30 -5.68 -26.70
N ASN A 549 0.56 -6.52 -27.70
CA ASN A 549 1.68 -7.48 -27.70
C ASN A 549 1.56 -8.69 -26.75
N TYR A 550 0.36 -9.24 -26.59
CA TYR A 550 0.23 -10.58 -26.01
C TYR A 550 0.92 -11.64 -26.88
N MET A 551 1.63 -12.55 -26.23
CA MET A 551 2.20 -13.75 -26.80
C MET A 551 1.32 -14.96 -26.48
N THR A 552 1.14 -15.82 -27.49
CA THR A 552 0.19 -16.93 -27.49
C THR A 552 0.89 -18.29 -27.48
N PRO A 553 0.29 -19.32 -26.86
CA PRO A 553 -0.95 -19.28 -26.07
C PRO A 553 -0.73 -18.49 -24.77
N ILE A 554 -1.76 -17.82 -24.25
CA ILE A 554 -1.72 -17.18 -22.92
C ILE A 554 -2.07 -18.24 -21.88
N VAL A 555 -1.13 -18.54 -20.98
CA VAL A 555 -1.34 -19.50 -19.88
C VAL A 555 -1.79 -18.72 -18.65
N PHE A 556 -2.94 -19.05 -18.08
CA PHE A 556 -3.48 -18.31 -16.94
C PHE A 556 -2.79 -18.70 -15.63
N ASN A 557 -2.47 -19.99 -15.42
CA ASN A 557 -1.81 -20.47 -14.22
C ASN A 557 -0.27 -20.40 -14.33
N THR A 558 0.27 -19.21 -14.59
CA THR A 558 1.72 -18.97 -14.67
C THR A 558 2.11 -17.74 -13.85
N ARG A 559 3.35 -17.75 -13.33
CA ARG A 559 4.01 -16.58 -12.72
C ARG A 559 4.66 -15.66 -13.75
N GLU A 560 4.81 -16.13 -14.99
CA GLU A 560 5.38 -15.34 -16.07
C GLU A 560 4.45 -14.17 -16.39
N GLU A 561 5.01 -12.97 -16.43
CA GLU A 561 4.28 -11.76 -16.78
C GLU A 561 4.75 -11.25 -18.14
N THR A 562 6.06 -11.07 -18.27
CA THR A 562 6.68 -10.56 -19.49
C THR A 562 7.75 -11.49 -20.04
N PHE A 563 7.93 -11.44 -21.37
CA PHE A 563 9.02 -12.10 -22.09
C PHE A 563 9.77 -11.08 -22.93
N GLN A 564 11.10 -11.07 -22.81
CA GLN A 564 11.96 -10.16 -23.56
C GLN A 564 12.46 -10.84 -24.83
N LEU A 565 12.23 -10.22 -25.97
CA LEU A 565 12.74 -10.68 -27.26
C LEU A 565 13.29 -9.50 -28.05
N ASN A 566 14.60 -9.52 -28.33
CA ASN A 566 15.30 -8.47 -29.09
C ASN A 566 15.04 -7.04 -28.58
N GLY A 567 14.97 -6.88 -27.25
CA GLY A 567 14.75 -5.58 -26.59
C GLY A 567 13.29 -5.13 -26.53
N GLN A 568 12.33 -5.91 -27.03
CA GLN A 568 10.90 -5.67 -26.88
C GLN A 568 10.31 -6.58 -25.79
N SER A 569 9.45 -6.00 -24.95
CA SER A 569 8.71 -6.70 -23.91
C SER A 569 7.34 -7.14 -24.42
N PHE A 570 7.02 -8.42 -24.24
CA PHE A 570 5.73 -9.01 -24.61
C PHE A 570 5.01 -9.53 -23.37
N VAL A 571 3.67 -9.51 -23.39
CA VAL A 571 2.86 -10.04 -22.29
C VAL A 571 2.64 -11.53 -22.51
N VAL A 572 3.09 -12.38 -21.59
CA VAL A 572 2.98 -13.86 -21.68
C VAL A 572 2.10 -14.47 -20.60
N GLY A 573 1.69 -13.67 -19.63
CA GLY A 573 0.80 -14.04 -18.53
C GLY A 573 0.52 -12.83 -17.65
N PHE A 574 0.03 -13.06 -16.44
CA PHE A 574 -0.53 -11.99 -15.60
C PHE A 574 0.28 -11.72 -14.33
N GLY A 575 1.34 -12.49 -14.06
CA GLY A 575 2.19 -12.33 -12.89
C GLY A 575 1.45 -12.53 -11.56
N THR A 576 1.87 -11.76 -10.55
CA THR A 576 1.31 -11.81 -9.18
C THR A 576 0.84 -10.44 -8.73
N ASN A 577 -0.18 -10.40 -7.87
CA ASN A 577 -0.58 -9.21 -7.13
C ASN A 577 -0.26 -9.37 -5.64
N GLU A 578 0.18 -8.29 -4.99
CA GLU A 578 0.42 -8.25 -3.55
C GLU A 578 -0.79 -7.61 -2.86
N ARG A 579 -1.41 -8.33 -1.93
CA ARG A 579 -2.59 -7.87 -1.18
C ARG A 579 -2.16 -6.90 -0.07
N PRO A 580 -3.10 -6.11 0.52
CA PRO A 580 -2.78 -5.20 1.61
C PRO A 580 -2.13 -5.85 2.85
N ASP A 581 -2.35 -7.15 3.06
CA ASP A 581 -1.74 -7.97 4.11
C ASP A 581 -0.33 -8.50 3.74
N GLY A 582 0.22 -8.12 2.58
CA GLY A 582 1.52 -8.56 2.07
C GLY A 582 1.51 -9.91 1.36
N THR A 583 0.36 -10.60 1.26
CA THR A 583 0.29 -11.90 0.57
C THR A 583 0.34 -11.74 -0.95
N ARG A 584 1.11 -12.61 -1.63
CA ARG A 584 1.21 -12.61 -3.11
C ARG A 584 0.37 -13.72 -3.73
N VAL A 585 -0.54 -13.35 -4.62
CA VAL A 585 -1.43 -14.27 -5.34
C VAL A 585 -1.21 -14.18 -6.85
N LEU A 586 -1.35 -15.29 -7.56
CA LEU A 586 -1.33 -15.28 -9.03
C LEU A 586 -2.56 -14.52 -9.54
N ARG A 587 -2.36 -13.59 -10.49
CA ARG A 587 -3.48 -12.83 -11.05
C ARG A 587 -4.28 -13.62 -12.06
N GLY A 588 -3.63 -14.41 -12.90
CA GLY A 588 -4.27 -15.16 -13.99
C GLY A 588 -5.40 -16.08 -13.50
N PRO A 589 -5.21 -16.87 -12.43
CA PRO A 589 -6.27 -17.69 -11.87
C PRO A 589 -7.47 -16.93 -11.31
N LEU A 590 -7.35 -15.62 -11.08
CA LEU A 590 -8.45 -14.76 -10.63
C LEU A 590 -9.24 -14.17 -11.81
N GLN A 591 -8.69 -14.21 -13.02
CA GLN A 591 -9.36 -13.72 -14.23
C GLN A 591 -10.51 -14.64 -14.62
N TYR A 592 -11.60 -14.06 -15.10
CA TYR A 592 -12.84 -14.76 -15.45
C TYR A 592 -12.66 -16.03 -16.31
N PRO A 593 -11.84 -16.03 -17.40
CA PRO A 593 -11.67 -17.23 -18.22
C PRO A 593 -11.18 -18.44 -17.42
N TYR A 594 -10.28 -18.22 -16.46
CA TYR A 594 -9.76 -19.30 -15.62
C TYR A 594 -10.68 -19.60 -14.44
N SER A 595 -11.09 -18.57 -13.69
CA SER A 595 -11.83 -18.72 -12.44
C SER A 595 -13.23 -19.27 -12.67
N THR A 596 -13.87 -18.90 -13.78
CA THR A 596 -15.29 -19.15 -14.04
C THR A 596 -15.56 -19.94 -15.30
N ALA A 597 -14.83 -19.71 -16.39
CA ALA A 597 -15.03 -20.46 -17.64
C ALA A 597 -14.24 -21.79 -17.69
N GLY A 598 -13.28 -22.00 -16.77
CA GLY A 598 -12.51 -23.24 -16.69
C GLY A 598 -11.38 -23.36 -17.72
N ILE A 599 -11.05 -22.28 -18.44
CA ILE A 599 -10.00 -22.23 -19.46
C ILE A 599 -8.63 -22.21 -18.78
N ALA A 600 -7.75 -23.14 -19.11
CA ALA A 600 -6.36 -23.14 -18.65
C ALA A 600 -5.46 -22.25 -19.52
N ALA A 601 -5.72 -22.19 -20.83
CA ALA A 601 -5.01 -21.34 -21.76
C ALA A 601 -5.87 -20.89 -22.95
N LEU A 602 -5.56 -19.70 -23.46
CA LEU A 602 -6.25 -19.08 -24.61
C LEU A 602 -5.27 -18.83 -25.77
N ASP A 603 -5.65 -19.22 -26.98
CA ASP A 603 -4.92 -18.96 -28.21
C ASP A 603 -5.92 -18.68 -29.35
N TRP A 604 -5.42 -18.23 -30.51
CA TRP A 604 -6.21 -17.81 -31.64
C TRP A 604 -5.63 -18.36 -32.94
N THR A 605 -6.46 -18.42 -33.98
CA THR A 605 -6.05 -18.85 -35.32
C THR A 605 -4.95 -17.94 -35.91
N ALA A 606 -5.30 -16.72 -36.31
CA ALA A 606 -4.42 -15.82 -37.05
C ALA A 606 -4.59 -14.31 -36.74
N PRO A 607 -4.67 -13.89 -35.46
CA PRO A 607 -4.96 -12.51 -35.12
C PRO A 607 -3.85 -11.55 -35.56
N ALA A 608 -4.24 -10.33 -35.92
CA ALA A 608 -3.31 -9.27 -36.34
C ALA A 608 -2.63 -8.55 -35.16
N THR A 609 -3.06 -8.79 -33.91
CA THR A 609 -2.65 -8.04 -32.71
C THR A 609 -1.88 -8.87 -31.69
N LYS A 610 -1.68 -10.16 -31.95
CA LYS A 610 -1.03 -11.11 -31.04
C LYS A 610 0.20 -11.70 -31.69
N TYR A 611 1.14 -12.17 -30.88
CA TYR A 611 2.40 -12.76 -31.31
C TYR A 611 2.45 -14.24 -30.92
N ILE A 612 3.18 -15.06 -31.66
CA ILE A 612 3.48 -16.41 -31.21
C ILE A 612 4.64 -16.34 -30.22
N TYR A 613 4.59 -17.16 -29.17
CA TYR A 613 5.66 -17.23 -28.19
C TYR A 613 7.05 -17.38 -28.83
N ASN A 614 8.01 -16.56 -28.40
CA ASN A 614 9.38 -16.52 -28.93
C ASN A 614 9.49 -16.17 -30.43
N ARG A 615 8.52 -15.42 -30.97
CA ARG A 615 8.50 -14.93 -32.37
C ARG A 615 8.33 -13.41 -32.40
N GLN A 616 8.94 -12.76 -33.40
CA GLN A 616 8.83 -11.32 -33.59
C GLN A 616 7.66 -10.90 -34.48
N ASN A 617 7.19 -11.82 -35.33
CA ASN A 617 6.09 -11.53 -36.25
C ASN A 617 4.76 -11.69 -35.52
N VAL A 618 3.79 -10.84 -35.87
CA VAL A 618 2.42 -11.08 -35.43
C VAL A 618 1.91 -12.40 -36.00
N THR A 619 0.99 -13.02 -35.28
CA THR A 619 0.50 -14.38 -35.51
C THR A 619 0.06 -14.60 -36.94
N ARG A 620 -0.63 -13.63 -37.56
CA ARG A 620 -1.10 -13.73 -38.95
C ARG A 620 -0.01 -14.03 -39.99
N PHE A 621 1.27 -13.79 -39.69
CA PHE A 621 2.38 -14.10 -40.60
C PHE A 621 3.03 -15.46 -40.31
N ASP A 622 2.92 -15.95 -39.08
CA ASP A 622 3.45 -17.26 -38.69
C ASP A 622 2.41 -18.38 -38.82
N ARG A 623 1.13 -18.02 -38.77
CA ARG A 623 -0.06 -18.85 -38.95
C ARG A 623 -1.04 -18.08 -39.84
N THR A 624 -0.93 -18.17 -41.16
CA THR A 624 -1.81 -17.41 -42.07
C THR A 624 -3.23 -18.00 -42.10
N PRO A 625 -4.29 -17.16 -42.19
CA PRO A 625 -5.66 -17.64 -42.16
C PRO A 625 -6.01 -18.57 -43.33
N GLU A 626 -5.28 -18.48 -44.45
CA GLU A 626 -5.45 -19.41 -45.59
C GLU A 626 -5.33 -20.87 -45.18
N CYS A 627 -4.46 -21.15 -44.20
CA CYS A 627 -4.15 -22.49 -43.77
C CYS A 627 -4.79 -22.82 -42.42
N VAL A 628 -4.68 -21.92 -41.43
CA VAL A 628 -5.14 -22.19 -40.06
C VAL A 628 -6.56 -21.71 -39.75
N GLY A 629 -7.19 -20.96 -40.65
CA GLY A 629 -8.51 -20.40 -40.44
C GLY A 629 -9.58 -21.48 -40.23
N LEU A 630 -10.55 -21.21 -39.35
CA LEU A 630 -11.57 -22.18 -38.98
C LEU A 630 -12.67 -22.24 -40.06
N LYS A 631 -12.71 -23.36 -40.79
CA LYS A 631 -13.57 -23.63 -41.95
C LYS A 631 -14.83 -24.44 -41.62
N GLY A 632 -14.75 -25.30 -40.61
CA GLY A 632 -15.87 -26.13 -40.18
C GLY A 632 -15.81 -26.46 -38.70
N LEU A 633 -16.95 -26.85 -38.14
CA LEU A 633 -17.11 -27.27 -36.76
C LEU A 633 -17.60 -28.72 -36.77
N VAL A 634 -16.86 -29.61 -36.14
CA VAL A 634 -17.24 -31.01 -35.95
C VAL A 634 -17.79 -31.16 -34.54
N LEU A 635 -19.00 -31.71 -34.42
CA LEU A 635 -19.56 -32.08 -33.13
C LEU A 635 -18.68 -33.18 -32.52
N ASP A 636 -18.15 -32.96 -31.32
CA ASP A 636 -17.27 -33.93 -30.68
C ASP A 636 -18.06 -35.23 -30.42
N PRO A 637 -17.59 -36.40 -30.90
CA PRO A 637 -18.35 -37.64 -30.75
C PRO A 637 -18.60 -38.04 -29.29
N ALA A 638 -17.64 -37.75 -28.38
CA ALA A 638 -17.83 -38.03 -26.96
C ALA A 638 -18.85 -37.07 -26.33
N PHE A 639 -18.95 -35.84 -26.83
CA PHE A 639 -20.01 -34.91 -26.44
C PHE A 639 -21.39 -35.38 -26.93
N GLN A 640 -21.49 -35.77 -28.20
CA GLN A 640 -22.71 -36.28 -28.80
C GLN A 640 -23.23 -37.50 -28.03
N GLU A 641 -22.34 -38.44 -27.69
CA GLU A 641 -22.66 -39.63 -26.90
C GLU A 641 -23.10 -39.27 -25.48
N TYR A 642 -22.33 -38.43 -24.77
CA TYR A 642 -22.61 -38.05 -23.39
C TYR A 642 -23.96 -37.35 -23.22
N HIS A 643 -24.33 -36.48 -24.17
CA HIS A 643 -25.58 -35.72 -24.13
C HIS A 643 -26.73 -36.38 -24.91
N LEU A 644 -26.54 -37.60 -25.42
CA LEU A 644 -27.55 -38.38 -26.16
C LEU A 644 -28.15 -37.59 -27.34
N ILE A 645 -27.32 -36.84 -28.06
CA ILE A 645 -27.76 -35.99 -29.17
C ILE A 645 -28.10 -36.90 -30.36
N GLY A 646 -29.39 -36.96 -30.70
CA GLY A 646 -29.88 -37.76 -31.82
C GLY A 646 -29.34 -37.26 -33.18
N PRO A 647 -29.31 -38.13 -34.20
CA PRO A 647 -28.88 -37.77 -35.55
C PRO A 647 -29.65 -36.56 -36.10
N GLY A 648 -28.94 -35.55 -36.60
CA GLY A 648 -29.52 -34.36 -37.23
C GLY A 648 -30.17 -33.36 -36.27
N VAL A 649 -30.12 -33.58 -34.95
CA VAL A 649 -30.55 -32.58 -33.94
C VAL A 649 -29.55 -31.42 -33.90
N VAL A 650 -28.26 -31.76 -33.84
CA VAL A 650 -27.14 -30.87 -34.13
C VAL A 650 -26.35 -31.57 -35.23
N ALA A 651 -25.97 -30.87 -36.29
CA ALA A 651 -25.20 -31.47 -37.37
C ALA A 651 -23.83 -31.97 -36.89
N ASP A 652 -23.43 -33.14 -37.39
CA ASP A 652 -22.11 -33.73 -37.10
C ASP A 652 -20.98 -32.82 -37.60
N THR A 653 -21.23 -32.07 -38.68
CA THR A 653 -20.31 -31.04 -39.17
C THR A 653 -21.10 -29.83 -39.68
N ILE A 654 -20.72 -28.65 -39.20
CA ILE A 654 -21.26 -27.36 -39.63
C ILE A 654 -20.15 -26.64 -40.41
N TRP A 655 -20.39 -26.38 -41.69
CA TRP A 655 -19.45 -25.65 -42.54
C TRP A 655 -19.70 -24.14 -42.50
N THR A 656 -18.72 -23.34 -42.94
CA THR A 656 -18.90 -21.90 -43.16
C THR A 656 -20.07 -21.63 -44.10
N GLU A 657 -20.80 -20.54 -43.87
CA GLU A 657 -21.97 -20.14 -44.66
C GLU A 657 -21.56 -19.86 -46.11
N PRO A 658 -22.12 -20.56 -47.11
CA PRO A 658 -21.74 -20.38 -48.52
C PRO A 658 -21.91 -18.96 -49.06
N GLN A 659 -22.85 -18.18 -48.53
CA GLN A 659 -23.01 -16.78 -48.93
C GLN A 659 -21.86 -15.89 -48.43
N ILE A 660 -21.22 -16.25 -47.31
CA ILE A 660 -20.16 -15.48 -46.66
C ILE A 660 -18.79 -15.95 -47.16
N ASP A 661 -18.58 -17.27 -47.18
CA ASP A 661 -17.35 -17.93 -47.64
C ASP A 661 -17.46 -18.42 -49.10
N TRP A 662 -18.01 -17.56 -49.95
CA TRP A 662 -18.42 -17.94 -51.30
C TRP A 662 -17.27 -18.39 -52.21
N HIS A 663 -16.05 -17.88 -52.00
CA HIS A 663 -14.88 -18.20 -52.83
C HIS A 663 -14.61 -19.70 -52.87
N ASP A 664 -14.52 -20.33 -51.70
CA ASP A 664 -14.19 -21.76 -51.61
C ASP A 664 -15.30 -22.64 -52.19
N TYR A 665 -16.58 -22.24 -52.07
CA TYR A 665 -17.70 -23.00 -52.65
C TYR A 665 -17.76 -22.86 -54.17
N VAL A 666 -17.52 -21.66 -54.71
CA VAL A 666 -17.44 -21.42 -56.15
C VAL A 666 -16.26 -22.20 -56.75
N ASP A 667 -15.09 -22.12 -56.11
CA ASP A 667 -13.90 -22.84 -56.56
C ASP A 667 -14.05 -24.36 -56.41
N ALA A 668 -14.75 -24.84 -55.38
CA ALA A 668 -15.09 -26.26 -55.25
C ALA A 668 -15.98 -26.75 -56.40
N ALA A 669 -16.98 -25.96 -56.79
CA ALA A 669 -17.93 -26.30 -57.83
C ALA A 669 -17.28 -26.29 -59.23
N ALA A 670 -16.29 -25.43 -59.44
CA ALA A 670 -15.51 -25.35 -60.67
C ALA A 670 -14.28 -26.28 -60.71
N ASP A 671 -14.02 -27.04 -59.64
CA ASP A 671 -12.79 -27.84 -59.43
C ASP A 671 -11.48 -27.02 -59.49
N THR A 672 -11.59 -25.72 -59.20
CA THR A 672 -10.48 -24.75 -59.20
C THR A 672 -9.94 -24.45 -57.81
N MET A 673 -10.43 -25.14 -56.76
CA MET A 673 -10.02 -24.91 -55.36
C MET A 673 -8.51 -24.91 -55.17
N LYS A 674 -7.98 -23.81 -54.66
CA LYS A 674 -6.56 -23.56 -54.50
C LYS A 674 -6.29 -23.05 -53.09
N LEU A 675 -5.09 -23.32 -52.59
CA LEU A 675 -4.69 -22.90 -51.26
C LEU A 675 -4.40 -21.39 -51.19
N PHE A 676 -3.87 -20.81 -52.27
CA PHE A 676 -3.39 -19.42 -52.30
C PHE A 676 -4.06 -18.58 -53.39
N GLY A 677 -4.12 -17.26 -53.16
CA GLY A 677 -4.65 -16.29 -54.12
C GLY A 677 -6.16 -16.02 -54.00
N THR A 678 -6.78 -16.44 -52.90
CA THR A 678 -8.02 -15.92 -52.33
C THR A 678 -7.72 -15.58 -50.87
N ALA A 679 -8.33 -14.53 -50.31
CA ALA A 679 -8.07 -14.14 -48.92
C ALA A 679 -9.13 -14.76 -48.01
N PHE A 680 -8.77 -15.77 -47.21
CA PHE A 680 -9.68 -16.38 -46.25
C PHE A 680 -9.98 -15.40 -45.10
N PRO A 681 -11.26 -15.04 -44.89
CA PRO A 681 -11.59 -13.87 -44.09
C PRO A 681 -11.58 -14.11 -42.58
N PHE A 682 -11.54 -15.36 -42.11
CA PHE A 682 -11.72 -15.71 -40.70
C PHE A 682 -10.37 -15.94 -40.01
N ASN A 683 -9.98 -15.00 -39.14
CA ASN A 683 -8.64 -14.96 -38.55
C ASN A 683 -8.60 -14.69 -37.04
N ARG A 684 -9.76 -14.53 -36.39
CA ARG A 684 -9.88 -14.15 -34.96
C ARG A 684 -10.50 -15.23 -34.09
N ASP A 685 -10.79 -16.41 -34.64
CA ASP A 685 -11.37 -17.49 -33.85
C ASP A 685 -10.40 -17.97 -32.75
N GLU A 686 -10.96 -18.22 -31.59
CA GLU A 686 -10.29 -18.66 -30.38
C GLU A 686 -10.41 -20.17 -30.23
N PHE A 687 -9.29 -20.80 -29.92
CA PHE A 687 -9.29 -22.16 -29.42
C PHE A 687 -8.59 -22.19 -28.06
N ILE A 688 -9.02 -23.12 -27.23
CA ILE A 688 -8.64 -23.16 -25.82
C ILE A 688 -7.88 -24.44 -25.48
N ASP A 689 -7.15 -24.39 -24.37
CA ASP A 689 -6.49 -25.52 -23.71
C ASP A 689 -5.57 -26.35 -24.63
N ALA A 690 -4.97 -25.70 -25.63
CA ALA A 690 -4.05 -26.34 -26.56
C ALA A 690 -2.71 -25.62 -26.59
N ASN A 691 -1.63 -26.39 -26.46
CA ASN A 691 -0.27 -25.90 -26.77
C ASN A 691 0.06 -26.26 -28.21
N ILE A 692 0.04 -25.27 -29.10
CA ILE A 692 0.41 -25.48 -30.52
C ILE A 692 1.66 -24.69 -30.93
N THR A 693 2.38 -24.14 -29.95
CA THR A 693 3.59 -23.35 -30.14
C THR A 693 4.78 -23.98 -29.41
N SER A 694 5.95 -23.35 -29.48
CA SER A 694 7.16 -23.80 -28.77
C SER A 694 7.22 -23.34 -27.31
N ARG A 695 6.10 -22.86 -26.74
CA ARG A 695 6.05 -22.40 -25.35
C ARG A 695 6.34 -23.56 -24.40
N SER A 696 7.35 -23.39 -23.55
CA SER A 696 7.82 -24.40 -22.58
C SER A 696 6.91 -24.51 -21.36
N THR A 697 6.18 -23.45 -21.02
CA THR A 697 5.18 -23.44 -19.94
C THR A 697 4.10 -24.47 -20.25
N PRO A 698 3.90 -25.49 -19.41
CA PRO A 698 2.88 -26.50 -19.67
C PRO A 698 1.48 -25.90 -19.53
N ILE A 699 0.59 -26.30 -20.42
CA ILE A 699 -0.86 -26.06 -20.28
C ILE A 699 -1.44 -27.27 -19.57
N VAL A 700 -1.89 -27.06 -18.34
CA VAL A 700 -2.52 -28.10 -17.51
C VAL A 700 -4.02 -27.83 -17.52
N PRO A 701 -4.84 -28.69 -18.18
CA PRO A 701 -6.30 -28.57 -18.12
C PRO A 701 -6.80 -28.52 -16.68
N GLN A 702 -7.88 -27.76 -16.46
CA GLN A 702 -8.45 -27.65 -15.11
C GLN A 702 -9.28 -28.88 -14.76
N GLU A 703 -9.07 -29.39 -13.55
CA GLU A 703 -9.89 -30.44 -12.96
C GLU A 703 -11.13 -29.84 -12.28
N CYS A 704 -12.25 -30.53 -12.42
CA CYS A 704 -13.52 -30.23 -11.78
C CYS A 704 -14.05 -31.50 -11.10
N ASP A 705 -15.06 -31.34 -10.24
CA ASP A 705 -15.64 -32.48 -9.52
C ASP A 705 -16.21 -33.52 -10.50
N PRO A 706 -15.69 -34.76 -10.50
CA PRO A 706 -16.09 -35.80 -11.44
C PRO A 706 -17.55 -36.25 -11.27
N ASP A 707 -18.20 -35.94 -10.15
CA ASP A 707 -19.63 -36.21 -9.96
C ASP A 707 -20.50 -35.30 -10.83
N PHE A 708 -19.96 -34.15 -11.26
CA PHE A 708 -20.68 -33.18 -12.08
C PHE A 708 -20.06 -32.97 -13.46
N SER A 709 -18.79 -33.33 -13.66
CA SER A 709 -18.09 -33.08 -14.92
C SER A 709 -17.67 -34.36 -15.65
N PRO A 710 -17.75 -34.38 -17.00
CA PRO A 710 -17.31 -35.51 -17.78
C PRO A 710 -15.78 -35.67 -17.66
N ASN A 711 -15.33 -36.87 -17.31
CA ASN A 711 -13.93 -37.22 -17.12
C ASN A 711 -13.17 -36.39 -16.06
N GLY A 712 -13.89 -35.69 -15.16
CA GLY A 712 -13.27 -34.87 -14.11
C GLY A 712 -12.63 -33.58 -14.63
N LEU A 713 -12.91 -33.14 -15.85
CA LEU A 713 -12.36 -31.91 -16.43
C LEU A 713 -13.39 -30.78 -16.44
N CYS A 714 -12.95 -29.54 -16.24
CA CYS A 714 -13.84 -28.39 -16.28
C CYS A 714 -14.34 -28.06 -17.69
N VAL A 715 -13.57 -28.42 -18.72
CA VAL A 715 -13.88 -28.15 -20.12
C VAL A 715 -14.23 -29.45 -20.82
N GLN A 716 -15.46 -29.54 -21.33
CA GLN A 716 -15.88 -30.60 -22.24
C GLN A 716 -15.96 -30.05 -23.67
N PRO A 717 -15.12 -30.51 -24.61
CA PRO A 717 -15.21 -30.10 -26.01
C PRO A 717 -16.60 -30.40 -26.57
N MET A 718 -17.25 -29.40 -27.15
CA MET A 718 -18.50 -29.53 -27.91
C MET A 718 -18.20 -29.49 -29.41
N PHE A 719 -17.41 -28.51 -29.85
CA PHE A 719 -17.02 -28.35 -31.24
C PHE A 719 -15.51 -28.36 -31.41
N ARG A 720 -15.05 -29.22 -32.32
CA ARG A 720 -13.68 -29.24 -32.82
C ARG A 720 -13.59 -28.58 -34.19
N GLY A 721 -12.51 -27.84 -34.43
CA GLY A 721 -12.35 -27.11 -35.67
C GLY A 721 -11.79 -27.95 -36.82
N ILE A 722 -12.29 -27.71 -38.03
CA ILE A 722 -11.64 -28.09 -39.28
C ILE A 722 -10.93 -26.85 -39.82
N ALA A 723 -9.62 -26.94 -39.99
CA ALA A 723 -8.85 -25.86 -40.61
C ALA A 723 -9.08 -25.82 -42.13
N ARG A 724 -9.00 -24.63 -42.74
CA ARG A 724 -9.17 -24.49 -44.19
C ARG A 724 -8.20 -25.34 -45.00
N PHE A 725 -6.93 -25.43 -44.57
CA PHE A 725 -5.94 -26.29 -45.21
C PHE A 725 -6.44 -27.73 -45.32
N ASP A 726 -6.92 -28.29 -44.20
CA ASP A 726 -7.41 -29.66 -44.11
C ASP A 726 -8.68 -29.87 -44.93
N TYR A 727 -9.59 -28.88 -44.99
CA TYR A 727 -10.75 -28.93 -45.89
C TYR A 727 -10.33 -29.06 -47.36
N ILE A 728 -9.38 -28.26 -47.82
CA ILE A 728 -8.87 -28.32 -49.20
C ILE A 728 -8.13 -29.65 -49.45
N ARG A 729 -7.37 -30.13 -48.45
CA ARG A 729 -6.70 -31.44 -48.50
C ARG A 729 -7.70 -32.55 -48.78
N GLU A 730 -8.73 -32.67 -47.96
CA GLU A 730 -9.73 -33.73 -48.11
C GLU A 730 -10.49 -33.60 -49.44
N TYR A 731 -10.76 -32.36 -49.89
CA TYR A 731 -11.35 -32.10 -51.20
C TYR A 731 -10.48 -32.63 -52.35
N ARG A 732 -9.16 -32.44 -52.29
CA ARG A 732 -8.20 -32.88 -53.32
C ARG A 732 -7.90 -34.37 -53.25
N TRP A 733 -7.73 -34.92 -52.05
CA TRP A 733 -7.51 -36.35 -51.83
C TRP A 733 -8.68 -37.20 -52.31
N SER A 734 -9.92 -36.76 -52.07
CA SER A 734 -11.13 -37.44 -52.58
C SER A 734 -11.24 -37.44 -54.11
N ARG A 735 -10.46 -36.59 -54.81
CA ARG A 735 -10.35 -36.54 -56.28
C ARG A 735 -9.10 -37.24 -56.82
N GLY A 736 -8.38 -37.97 -55.98
CA GLY A 736 -7.23 -38.77 -56.38
C GLY A 736 -5.87 -38.07 -56.26
N GLU A 737 -5.81 -36.80 -55.85
CA GLU A 737 -4.56 -36.09 -55.58
C GLU A 737 -4.05 -36.39 -54.15
N THR A 738 -3.80 -37.66 -53.83
CA THR A 738 -3.46 -38.11 -52.46
C THR A 738 -2.12 -37.58 -51.94
N ASP A 739 -1.29 -37.01 -52.80
CA ASP A 739 -0.02 -36.38 -52.51
C ASP A 739 -0.10 -34.84 -52.41
N TRP A 740 -1.31 -34.26 -52.50
CA TRP A 740 -1.55 -32.85 -52.17
C TRP A 740 -1.13 -32.56 -50.72
N PRO A 741 -0.52 -31.40 -50.41
CA PRO A 741 -0.24 -30.26 -51.30
C PRO A 741 1.04 -30.39 -52.14
N SER A 742 1.90 -31.38 -51.83
CA SER A 742 3.23 -31.52 -52.43
C SER A 742 3.22 -31.79 -53.94
N SER A 743 2.09 -32.26 -54.48
CA SER A 743 1.87 -32.41 -55.92
C SER A 743 1.76 -31.08 -56.68
N ARG A 744 1.47 -29.97 -55.98
CA ARG A 744 1.18 -28.67 -56.59
C ARG A 744 2.13 -27.56 -56.14
N TRP A 745 2.66 -27.65 -54.92
CA TRP A 745 3.56 -26.65 -54.36
C TRP A 745 4.76 -27.31 -53.72
N THR A 746 5.88 -26.60 -53.77
CA THR A 746 7.07 -26.96 -53.04
C THR A 746 6.91 -26.69 -51.55
N ASP A 747 7.67 -27.42 -50.74
CA ASP A 747 7.79 -27.21 -49.29
C ASP A 747 8.10 -25.75 -48.92
N ALA A 748 8.88 -25.04 -49.75
CA ALA A 748 9.22 -23.64 -49.54
C ALA A 748 8.03 -22.72 -49.79
N GLU A 749 7.28 -22.92 -50.88
CA GLU A 749 6.08 -22.14 -51.19
C GLU A 749 5.01 -22.31 -50.11
N ILE A 750 4.79 -23.55 -49.65
CA ILE A 750 3.84 -23.84 -48.57
C ILE A 750 4.27 -23.13 -47.28
N ALA A 751 5.55 -23.21 -46.92
CA ALA A 751 6.07 -22.57 -45.71
C ALA A 751 5.98 -21.03 -45.76
N ASP A 752 6.23 -20.43 -46.93
CA ASP A 752 6.16 -18.99 -47.15
C ASP A 752 4.70 -18.48 -47.07
N ASP A 753 3.76 -19.18 -47.70
CA ASP A 753 2.37 -18.72 -47.80
C ASP A 753 1.49 -19.14 -46.60
N CYS A 754 1.71 -20.31 -46.01
CA CYS A 754 1.02 -20.70 -44.77
C CYS A 754 1.64 -20.06 -43.53
N GLY A 755 2.93 -19.71 -43.60
CA GLY A 755 3.72 -19.29 -42.47
C GLY A 755 4.38 -20.47 -41.74
N PRO A 756 5.53 -20.25 -41.09
CA PRO A 756 6.40 -21.31 -40.57
C PRO A 756 5.84 -22.12 -39.40
N LEU A 757 4.72 -21.71 -38.79
CA LEU A 757 4.11 -22.39 -37.63
C LEU A 757 2.66 -22.79 -37.88
N ALA A 758 2.19 -22.72 -39.13
CA ALA A 758 0.82 -23.07 -39.49
C ALA A 758 0.56 -24.58 -39.55
N LEU A 759 1.55 -25.36 -39.99
CA LEU A 759 1.37 -26.76 -40.38
C LEU A 759 2.26 -27.71 -39.58
N ASP A 760 1.81 -28.95 -39.47
CA ASP A 760 2.53 -30.10 -38.89
C ASP A 760 2.56 -31.28 -39.89
N PRO A 761 3.47 -32.25 -39.69
CA PRO A 761 3.49 -33.47 -40.48
C PRO A 761 2.23 -34.32 -40.31
N TYR A 762 1.74 -34.92 -41.39
CA TYR A 762 0.60 -35.84 -41.37
C TYR A 762 0.68 -36.84 -42.52
N GLY A 763 0.32 -38.10 -42.27
CA GLY A 763 0.29 -39.13 -43.31
C GLY A 763 1.64 -39.36 -44.04
N GLY A 764 2.76 -39.05 -43.40
CA GLY A 764 4.10 -39.14 -44.00
C GLY A 764 4.58 -37.90 -44.76
N GLN A 765 3.77 -36.85 -44.86
CA GLN A 765 4.15 -35.55 -45.43
C GLN A 765 4.57 -34.57 -44.32
N ILE A 766 5.52 -33.67 -44.59
CA ILE A 766 6.06 -32.69 -43.61
C ILE A 766 5.07 -31.54 -43.35
N TYR A 767 4.24 -31.19 -44.34
CA TYR A 767 3.22 -30.13 -44.27
C TYR A 767 1.83 -30.72 -44.53
N GLY A 768 1.45 -31.70 -43.72
CA GLY A 768 0.30 -32.54 -44.01
C GLY A 768 -1.01 -32.10 -43.36
N THR A 769 -0.99 -31.29 -42.30
CA THR A 769 -2.19 -30.81 -41.58
C THR A 769 -1.94 -29.45 -40.93
N ALA A 770 -2.98 -28.64 -40.71
CA ALA A 770 -2.83 -27.42 -39.93
C ALA A 770 -2.80 -27.68 -38.42
N LYS A 771 -2.00 -26.90 -37.69
CA LYS A 771 -1.87 -27.02 -36.22
C LYS A 771 -3.17 -26.75 -35.46
N THR A 772 -4.06 -25.95 -36.04
CA THR A 772 -5.36 -25.59 -35.49
C THR A 772 -6.44 -26.64 -35.78
N ASN A 773 -6.18 -27.60 -36.67
CA ASN A 773 -7.11 -28.66 -36.99
C ASN A 773 -7.35 -29.57 -35.77
N GLY A 774 -8.62 -29.91 -35.51
CA GLY A 774 -9.05 -30.75 -34.38
C GLY A 774 -9.00 -30.08 -33.00
N ARG A 775 -8.64 -28.79 -32.92
CA ARG A 775 -8.62 -28.02 -31.65
C ARG A 775 -10.03 -27.66 -31.19
N VAL A 776 -10.17 -27.34 -29.90
CA VAL A 776 -11.46 -27.05 -29.27
C VAL A 776 -11.80 -25.58 -29.48
N PHE A 777 -12.89 -25.32 -30.22
CA PHE A 777 -13.39 -23.97 -30.49
C PHE A 777 -14.70 -23.68 -29.77
N GLY A 778 -15.46 -24.71 -29.40
CA GLY A 778 -16.65 -24.58 -28.58
C GLY A 778 -16.70 -25.66 -27.50
N TYR A 779 -17.15 -25.31 -26.30
CA TYR A 779 -17.15 -26.24 -25.16
C TYR A 779 -18.25 -25.94 -24.14
N MET A 780 -18.55 -26.94 -23.33
CA MET A 780 -19.31 -26.79 -22.08
C MET A 780 -18.35 -26.62 -20.89
N SER A 781 -18.60 -25.62 -20.06
CA SER A 781 -17.87 -25.36 -18.83
C SER A 781 -18.62 -25.90 -17.61
N TYR A 782 -17.96 -26.81 -16.91
CA TYR A 782 -18.43 -27.42 -15.68
C TYR A 782 -17.88 -26.72 -14.43
N LYS A 783 -17.19 -25.58 -14.59
CA LYS A 783 -16.48 -24.91 -13.50
C LYS A 783 -17.37 -24.48 -12.33
N MET A 784 -18.58 -24.02 -12.62
CA MET A 784 -19.53 -23.49 -11.63
C MET A 784 -20.73 -24.42 -11.39
N ILE A 785 -20.74 -25.61 -11.98
CA ILE A 785 -21.94 -26.47 -12.01
C ILE A 785 -22.37 -26.94 -10.62
N GLN A 786 -21.42 -27.15 -9.70
CA GLN A 786 -21.69 -27.60 -8.33
C GLN A 786 -22.46 -26.56 -7.53
N ASP A 787 -22.19 -25.27 -7.79
CA ASP A 787 -22.84 -24.16 -7.10
C ASP A 787 -24.24 -23.88 -7.67
N LYS A 788 -24.49 -24.30 -8.92
CA LYS A 788 -25.74 -24.04 -9.64
C LYS A 788 -26.90 -24.90 -9.14
N PRO A 789 -28.05 -24.29 -8.76
CA PRO A 789 -29.27 -25.03 -8.46
C PRO A 789 -29.79 -25.92 -9.60
N ASN A 790 -29.60 -25.51 -10.87
CA ASN A 790 -30.05 -26.26 -12.05
C ASN A 790 -29.03 -27.29 -12.55
N GLN A 791 -27.81 -27.28 -12.00
CA GLN A 791 -26.68 -28.13 -12.41
C GLN A 791 -26.51 -28.21 -13.93
N LYS A 792 -26.56 -27.06 -14.62
CA LYS A 792 -26.28 -26.95 -16.06
C LYS A 792 -24.93 -26.28 -16.30
N ALA A 793 -24.12 -26.90 -17.15
CA ALA A 793 -22.84 -26.33 -17.60
C ALA A 793 -23.09 -25.05 -18.41
N ASP A 794 -22.18 -24.08 -18.35
CA ASP A 794 -22.21 -22.92 -19.23
C ASP A 794 -21.65 -23.27 -20.61
N VAL A 795 -22.00 -22.50 -21.65
CA VAL A 795 -21.54 -22.77 -23.03
C VAL A 795 -20.72 -21.62 -23.57
N PHE A 796 -19.58 -21.94 -24.14
CA PHE A 796 -18.62 -20.97 -24.67
C PHE A 796 -18.18 -21.35 -26.08
N TRP A 797 -18.37 -20.46 -27.05
CA TRP A 797 -17.92 -20.61 -28.43
C TRP A 797 -16.94 -19.49 -28.80
N GLY A 798 -15.68 -19.85 -29.05
CA GLY A 798 -14.62 -18.94 -29.52
C GLY A 798 -14.74 -18.57 -31.01
N PHE A 799 -15.94 -18.66 -31.57
CA PHE A 799 -16.25 -18.37 -32.96
C PHE A 799 -17.62 -17.70 -33.05
N ASP A 800 -17.82 -16.90 -34.10
CA ASP A 800 -19.14 -16.33 -34.39
C ASP A 800 -20.02 -17.35 -35.12
N PRO A 801 -21.14 -17.82 -34.55
CA PRO A 801 -22.01 -18.80 -35.19
C PRO A 801 -22.72 -18.28 -36.44
N TYR A 802 -22.81 -16.95 -36.62
CA TYR A 802 -23.41 -16.34 -37.80
C TYR A 802 -22.59 -16.60 -39.09
N ARG A 803 -21.27 -16.84 -38.98
CA ARG A 803 -20.42 -17.12 -40.15
C ARG A 803 -20.49 -18.56 -40.66
N PHE A 804 -21.22 -19.41 -39.95
CA PHE A 804 -21.45 -20.81 -40.29
C PHE A 804 -22.86 -21.00 -40.85
N ASP A 805 -23.10 -22.15 -41.47
CA ASP A 805 -24.41 -22.50 -42.03
C ASP A 805 -25.54 -22.07 -41.10
N HIS A 806 -26.36 -21.13 -41.58
CA HIS A 806 -27.31 -20.46 -40.72
C HIS A 806 -28.35 -21.41 -40.12
N GLU A 807 -28.76 -22.45 -40.85
CA GLU A 807 -29.77 -23.38 -40.37
C GLU A 807 -29.21 -24.27 -39.27
N GLU A 808 -28.03 -24.85 -39.52
CA GLU A 808 -27.37 -25.75 -38.57
C GLU A 808 -26.88 -25.01 -37.32
N SER A 809 -26.34 -23.80 -37.45
CA SER A 809 -25.99 -22.94 -36.30
C SER A 809 -27.23 -22.63 -35.44
N ARG A 810 -28.38 -22.33 -36.05
CA ARG A 810 -29.63 -22.08 -35.30
C ARG A 810 -30.12 -23.34 -34.58
N LYS A 811 -30.00 -24.52 -35.19
CA LYS A 811 -30.31 -25.80 -34.53
C LYS A 811 -29.43 -26.03 -33.31
N ALA A 812 -28.11 -25.81 -33.44
CA ALA A 812 -27.17 -25.92 -32.33
C ALA A 812 -27.50 -24.93 -31.18
N ILE A 813 -27.80 -23.66 -31.51
CA ILE A 813 -28.20 -22.66 -30.51
C ILE A 813 -29.49 -23.06 -29.79
N ARG A 814 -30.52 -23.50 -30.53
CA ARG A 814 -31.78 -23.97 -29.93
C ARG A 814 -31.56 -25.14 -28.99
N TRP A 815 -30.71 -26.09 -29.38
CA TRP A 815 -30.36 -27.22 -28.54
C TRP A 815 -29.71 -26.77 -27.22
N VAL A 816 -28.77 -25.80 -27.26
CA VAL A 816 -28.16 -25.23 -26.05
C VAL A 816 -29.21 -24.56 -25.16
N LEU A 817 -30.12 -23.76 -25.74
CA LEU A 817 -31.17 -23.08 -24.98
C LEU A 817 -32.16 -24.08 -24.35
N GLN A 818 -32.48 -25.17 -25.04
CA GLN A 818 -33.28 -26.27 -24.50
C GLN A 818 -32.54 -27.02 -23.39
N TYR A 819 -31.22 -27.23 -23.54
CA TYR A 819 -30.38 -27.83 -22.49
C TYR A 819 -30.42 -27.01 -21.19
N PHE A 820 -30.47 -25.68 -21.29
CA PHE A 820 -30.70 -24.77 -20.16
C PHE A 820 -32.13 -24.79 -19.60
N GLY A 821 -33.04 -25.53 -20.22
CA GLY A 821 -34.43 -25.66 -19.79
C GLY A 821 -35.36 -24.58 -20.32
N LEU A 822 -34.94 -23.80 -21.32
CA LEU A 822 -35.83 -22.82 -21.94
C LEU A 822 -36.84 -23.51 -22.86
N GLN A 823 -38.07 -23.00 -22.86
CA GLN A 823 -39.12 -23.45 -23.77
C GLN A 823 -38.94 -22.80 -25.13
N ILE A 824 -38.99 -23.63 -26.17
CA ILE A 824 -38.91 -23.20 -27.57
C ILE A 824 -40.30 -23.34 -28.19
N ASN A 825 -40.77 -22.30 -28.84
CA ASN A 825 -42.05 -22.26 -29.53
C ASN A 825 -42.10 -23.35 -30.61
N GLN A 826 -43.17 -24.14 -30.63
CA GLN A 826 -43.36 -25.22 -31.61
C GLN A 826 -43.93 -24.75 -32.95
#